data_AF-A0A395NF89-F1
#
_entry.id   AF-A0A395NF89-F1
#
_cell.length_a   1.000
_cell.length_b   1.000
_cell.length_c   1.000
_cell.angle_alpha   90.00
_cell.angle_beta   90.00
_cell.angle_gamma   90.00
#
_symmetry.space_group_name_H-M   'P 1'
#
loop_
_entity.id
_entity.type
_entity.pdbx_description
1 polymer ?
#
loop_
_entity_poly.entity_id
_entity_poly.type
_entity_poly.pdbx_seq_one_letter_code
_entity_poly.pdbx_strand_id
1 'polypeptide(L)'
;MAPGETEQPQAPSESAPVDSAPVAAPSPTLPPPEKPSAIRQRSYVVLSFWLVVLLLGLPIWWKTTAIYRADLPLDSMLKWADGKACRPVFPLQILIQADSLQEQEAQSLIRLTQHALDDLNDFSGHHLRLQLAPRNAPLPRDDFQTALTIRLKPGTSSSASLNQESAVLDITYPPNHVPSLTSPSSPLASYITNELRATFAEEQSIISYLLSTSSMSTGVRPQGLSAEAAEALSKRTTRSLRYAPTYHLTFSLFTGNALPNTWDIEAALDEYIRPMLDVLRPIHNFTIDTQVQLYAIPGVQSQVLSKDHLSSFINAAEWPLSPSIGKAPTVNFVIYVGNQTVGLNAEAETSQSWMIPQWGTVYLLSLPDTASHVSTAALKQPMLTFGGHLLSLLGTPQSGSLPLRLSTLGRIRSTDLLLRASSTLGSLARLSLALPSISIPRSVADGVSKAMHHLELACADLGGPEGLMHGRIAEEEAERAFFEKSMIRASVLLSPSSLATAALCRAAQNAKKKKMLPEPSFTLTIPSIHDGTTLDCRVYHPASLLVGTGGSQHQVAPWKRHAAVFAHPYAPMGGSFDDPLLDIVAGQLLRKGYLLGTFNFRGAGQSAGRTSWTAKPERDDYISFVGFMAHYIHRLDPFRRLVSTGVAEPPSEQTLPHNWHPILMMAGYSYGAMVTTQLPPIHELLEPFASPDSGSHAAQIRLRAESWAEKQSQALQEARAAMIRGEQRAHKVASNSEKSSSPLEPANGKLSPIKGFIMPQPAYLLVSPLQGLVTHLATMSLVPSVFAKRKPPQEDEAEAKLVQNPTLAVFGDGDIFVPVGKLRTWVGRLSSQPASQFQAHEIESAGHFWAEEGVLHSMLDLICDFAGKLYDSN
;
A
#
# COMPACT_ATOMS: atom_id res chain seq x y z
N MET A 1 -112.49 21.99 -3.46
CA MET A 1 -113.17 22.38 -4.72
C MET A 1 -112.15 22.28 -5.84
N ALA A 2 -112.20 21.17 -6.56
CA ALA A 2 -111.77 21.06 -7.97
C ALA A 2 -112.74 21.90 -8.85
N PRO A 3 -112.57 22.08 -10.18
CA PRO A 3 -112.09 21.13 -11.20
C PRO A 3 -111.02 21.74 -12.15
N GLY A 4 -110.35 21.05 -13.07
CA GLY A 4 -110.60 19.76 -13.73
C GLY A 4 -110.83 19.97 -15.23
N GLU A 5 -110.05 19.26 -16.06
CA GLU A 5 -110.32 18.85 -17.46
C GLU A 5 -110.28 19.95 -18.55
N THR A 6 -109.59 19.82 -19.69
CA THR A 6 -109.92 18.84 -20.75
C THR A 6 -108.79 18.66 -21.79
N GLU A 7 -108.79 17.45 -22.37
CA GLU A 7 -107.95 16.88 -23.43
C GLU A 7 -108.26 17.37 -24.87
N GLN A 8 -107.19 17.39 -25.70
CA GLN A 8 -107.08 16.94 -27.11
C GLN A 8 -107.86 17.63 -28.28
N PRO A 9 -107.55 17.35 -29.57
CA PRO A 9 -106.26 17.07 -30.23
C PRO A 9 -106.06 17.77 -31.61
N GLN A 10 -104.84 17.59 -32.11
CA GLN A 10 -104.24 17.85 -33.44
C GLN A 10 -105.10 17.86 -34.72
N ALA A 11 -104.65 18.67 -35.69
CA ALA A 11 -104.45 18.26 -37.08
C ALA A 11 -103.35 19.16 -37.75
N PRO A 12 -102.66 18.72 -38.82
CA PRO A 12 -101.19 18.72 -38.83
C PRO A 12 -100.55 19.40 -40.06
N SER A 13 -99.23 19.22 -40.18
CA SER A 13 -98.38 19.22 -41.38
C SER A 13 -97.82 20.57 -41.85
N GLU A 14 -96.59 20.70 -42.34
CA GLU A 14 -95.38 19.86 -42.38
C GLU A 14 -94.36 20.70 -43.15
N SER A 15 -93.20 21.00 -42.55
CA SER A 15 -91.96 21.17 -43.31
C SER A 15 -90.80 20.84 -42.38
N ALA A 16 -90.17 19.71 -42.71
CA ALA A 16 -89.12 19.00 -42.00
C ALA A 16 -87.69 19.59 -42.32
N PRO A 17 -86.56 18.98 -41.91
CA PRO A 17 -85.69 19.55 -40.87
C PRO A 17 -84.15 19.53 -41.22
N VAL A 18 -83.30 19.79 -40.19
CA VAL A 18 -81.88 19.36 -40.03
C VAL A 18 -80.82 20.27 -40.72
N ASP A 19 -79.72 20.79 -40.12
CA ASP A 19 -78.78 20.21 -39.14
C ASP A 19 -77.84 21.22 -38.40
N SER A 20 -77.45 20.83 -37.18
CA SER A 20 -76.20 21.04 -36.40
C SER A 20 -75.59 22.42 -36.04
N ALA A 21 -75.23 22.55 -34.74
CA ALA A 21 -74.55 23.67 -34.05
C ALA A 21 -73.00 23.58 -34.10
N PRO A 22 -72.19 24.55 -33.56
CA PRO A 22 -72.00 24.63 -32.10
C PRO A 22 -71.75 26.03 -31.46
N VAL A 23 -72.02 26.02 -30.16
CA VAL A 23 -71.75 26.90 -29.00
C VAL A 23 -70.47 27.77 -29.02
N ALA A 24 -70.60 29.04 -28.62
CA ALA A 24 -69.48 29.94 -28.27
C ALA A 24 -69.16 29.91 -26.76
N ALA A 25 -67.85 29.88 -26.43
CA ALA A 25 -67.29 29.75 -25.07
C ALA A 25 -67.25 31.08 -24.26
N PRO A 26 -67.21 31.04 -22.91
CA PRO A 26 -67.10 32.23 -22.06
C PRO A 26 -65.64 32.72 -21.89
N SER A 27 -65.45 34.03 -21.76
CA SER A 27 -64.16 34.70 -21.54
C SER A 27 -63.68 34.62 -20.07
N PRO A 28 -62.36 34.54 -19.80
CA PRO A 28 -61.82 34.45 -18.44
C PRO A 28 -61.78 35.83 -17.75
N THR A 29 -62.32 35.90 -16.54
CA THR A 29 -62.28 37.09 -15.66
C THR A 29 -60.93 37.19 -14.94
N LEU A 30 -60.24 38.31 -15.09
CA LEU A 30 -59.03 38.65 -14.32
C LEU A 30 -59.38 38.99 -12.85
N PRO A 31 -58.55 38.61 -11.86
CA PRO A 31 -58.81 38.90 -10.44
C PRO A 31 -58.65 40.41 -10.13
N PRO A 32 -59.35 40.92 -9.10
CA PRO A 32 -59.39 42.36 -8.78
C PRO A 32 -58.05 42.89 -8.24
N PRO A 33 -57.73 44.19 -8.46
CA PRO A 33 -56.47 44.81 -8.03
C PRO A 33 -56.33 44.90 -6.50
N GLU A 34 -55.13 44.60 -6.00
CA GLU A 34 -54.82 44.55 -4.57
C GLU A 34 -54.94 45.91 -3.85
N LYS A 35 -55.40 45.89 -2.60
CA LYS A 35 -55.53 47.10 -1.76
C LYS A 35 -54.14 47.65 -1.38
N PRO A 36 -53.91 48.97 -1.41
CA PRO A 36 -52.59 49.59 -1.17
C PRO A 36 -52.04 49.36 0.26
N SER A 37 -52.89 49.07 1.24
CA SER A 37 -52.47 48.69 2.59
C SER A 37 -51.78 47.32 2.62
N ALA A 38 -52.23 46.37 1.81
CA ALA A 38 -51.62 45.05 1.69
C ALA A 38 -50.23 45.13 1.05
N ILE A 39 -50.03 46.06 0.11
CA ILE A 39 -48.72 46.32 -0.52
C ILE A 39 -47.72 46.88 0.51
N ARG A 40 -48.14 47.84 1.34
CA ARG A 40 -47.27 48.39 2.41
C ARG A 40 -46.93 47.33 3.44
N GLN A 41 -47.89 46.53 3.87
CA GLN A 41 -47.64 45.44 4.82
C GLN A 41 -46.66 44.41 4.27
N ARG A 42 -46.80 44.02 2.99
CA ARG A 42 -45.82 43.17 2.29
C ARG A 42 -44.44 43.81 2.25
N SER A 43 -44.33 45.11 1.96
CA SER A 43 -43.03 45.80 1.94
C SER A 43 -42.35 45.82 3.32
N TYR A 44 -43.10 46.01 4.41
CA TYR A 44 -42.56 45.95 5.77
C TYR A 44 -42.13 44.54 6.17
N VAL A 45 -42.89 43.51 5.76
CA VAL A 45 -42.52 42.11 5.97
C VAL A 45 -41.23 41.79 5.22
N VAL A 46 -41.12 42.17 3.95
CA VAL A 46 -39.90 41.98 3.14
C VAL A 46 -38.71 42.74 3.75
N LEU A 47 -38.91 43.98 4.20
CA LEU A 47 -37.85 44.78 4.83
C LEU A 47 -37.38 44.16 6.16
N SER A 48 -38.31 43.65 6.98
CA SER A 48 -37.98 42.96 8.23
C SER A 48 -37.21 41.66 7.98
N PHE A 49 -37.55 40.91 6.92
CA PHE A 49 -36.82 39.71 6.52
C PHE A 49 -35.37 40.04 6.14
N TRP A 50 -35.15 41.04 5.28
CA TRP A 50 -33.78 41.46 4.90
C TRP A 50 -32.98 42.03 6.07
N LEU A 51 -33.62 42.75 6.99
CA LEU A 51 -32.98 43.28 8.20
C LEU A 51 -32.48 42.15 9.12
N VAL A 52 -33.27 41.07 9.27
CA VAL A 52 -32.83 39.86 10.00
C VAL A 52 -31.70 39.14 9.27
N VAL A 53 -31.79 38.99 7.94
CA VAL A 53 -30.72 38.37 7.14
C VAL A 53 -29.41 39.16 7.24
N LEU A 54 -29.45 40.49 7.19
CA LEU A 54 -28.26 41.33 7.24
C LEU A 54 -27.65 41.45 8.65
N LEU A 55 -28.47 41.62 9.68
CA LEU A 55 -27.99 41.85 11.06
C LEU A 55 -27.68 40.56 11.83
N LEU A 56 -28.37 39.45 11.52
CA LEU A 56 -28.19 38.17 12.21
C LEU A 56 -27.70 37.08 11.26
N GLY A 57 -28.31 36.93 10.08
CA GLY A 57 -27.96 35.89 9.12
C GLY A 57 -26.52 35.98 8.63
N LEU A 58 -26.09 37.15 8.16
CA LEU A 58 -24.76 37.39 7.59
C LEU A 58 -23.63 37.24 8.61
N PRO A 59 -23.70 37.82 9.83
CA PRO A 59 -22.68 37.62 10.85
C PRO A 59 -22.58 36.18 11.35
N ILE A 60 -23.71 35.50 11.53
CA ILE A 60 -23.73 34.08 11.92
C ILE A 60 -23.19 33.23 10.78
N TRP A 61 -23.58 33.49 9.54
CA TRP A 61 -23.08 32.80 8.35
C TRP A 61 -21.57 32.98 8.20
N TRP A 62 -21.05 34.20 8.32
CA TRP A 62 -19.61 34.45 8.26
C TRP A 62 -18.86 33.74 9.40
N LYS A 63 -19.37 33.81 10.63
CA LYS A 63 -18.76 33.14 11.78
C LYS A 63 -18.79 31.61 11.68
N THR A 64 -19.82 31.05 11.05
CA THR A 64 -19.98 29.58 10.90
C THR A 64 -19.30 29.03 9.64
N THR A 65 -19.04 29.87 8.63
CA THR A 65 -18.30 29.50 7.41
C THR A 65 -16.81 29.86 7.49
N ALA A 66 -16.38 30.66 8.46
CA ALA A 66 -14.97 30.96 8.69
C ALA A 66 -14.19 29.70 9.12
N ILE A 67 -13.14 29.37 8.36
CA ILE A 67 -12.24 28.27 8.67
C ILE A 67 -11.29 28.72 9.79
N TYR A 68 -11.32 28.03 10.93
CA TYR A 68 -10.36 28.28 12.01
C TYR A 68 -8.93 27.95 11.55
N ARG A 69 -8.01 28.89 11.75
CA ARG A 69 -6.59 28.75 11.46
C ARG A 69 -5.79 29.18 12.68
N ALA A 70 -5.04 28.24 13.26
CA ALA A 70 -4.09 28.56 14.32
C ALA A 70 -2.86 29.26 13.74
N ASP A 71 -2.34 30.24 14.49
CA ASP A 71 -1.09 30.93 14.14
C ASP A 71 0.09 29.99 14.37
N LEU A 72 0.96 29.88 13.36
CA LEU A 72 2.18 29.08 13.42
C LEU A 72 3.40 30.01 13.40
N PRO A 73 4.49 29.67 14.13
CA PRO A 73 5.74 30.42 14.12
C PRO A 73 6.55 30.13 12.84
N LEU A 74 6.03 30.54 11.68
CA LEU A 74 6.55 30.20 10.36
C LEU A 74 8.02 30.60 10.17
N ASP A 75 8.43 31.78 10.64
CA ASP A 75 9.81 32.25 10.55
C ASP A 75 10.77 31.34 11.33
N SER A 76 10.37 30.90 12.52
CA SER A 76 11.17 29.99 13.34
C SER A 76 11.25 28.60 12.71
N MET A 77 10.14 28.08 12.18
CA MET A 77 10.11 26.80 11.46
C MET A 77 11.04 26.81 10.23
N LEU A 78 11.04 27.90 9.47
CA LEU A 78 11.94 28.07 8.33
C LEU A 78 13.40 28.24 8.77
N LYS A 79 13.68 28.95 9.87
CA LYS A 79 15.04 29.02 10.45
C LYS A 79 15.57 27.66 10.86
N TRP A 80 14.73 26.77 11.39
CA TRP A 80 15.09 25.38 11.67
C TRP A 80 15.40 24.62 10.38
N ALA A 81 14.52 24.69 9.39
CA ALA A 81 14.70 24.00 8.11
C ALA A 81 15.92 24.48 7.30
N ASP A 82 16.27 25.76 7.41
CA ASP A 82 17.43 26.38 6.76
C ASP A 82 18.75 26.17 7.53
N GLY A 83 18.73 25.52 8.70
CA GLY A 83 19.94 25.32 9.52
C GLY A 83 20.44 26.56 10.25
N LYS A 84 19.61 27.59 10.38
CA LYS A 84 19.95 28.85 11.07
C LYS A 84 19.63 28.82 12.56
N ALA A 85 18.68 27.99 12.98
CA ALA A 85 18.26 27.89 14.38
C ALA A 85 19.22 27.04 15.24
N CYS A 86 19.79 25.99 14.67
CA CYS A 86 20.71 25.08 15.34
C CYS A 86 21.96 24.89 14.48
N ARG A 87 23.12 25.09 15.08
CA ARG A 87 24.38 24.61 14.53
C ARG A 87 24.74 23.35 15.32
N PRO A 88 24.65 22.15 14.72
CA PRO A 88 24.91 20.92 15.44
C PRO A 88 26.37 20.88 15.88
N VAL A 89 26.59 20.98 17.19
CA VAL A 89 27.90 20.86 17.83
C VAL A 89 27.86 19.64 18.75
N PHE A 90 28.83 18.76 18.63
CA PHE A 90 29.01 17.58 19.46
C PHE A 90 30.17 17.84 20.43
N PRO A 91 29.89 18.27 21.67
CA PRO A 91 30.91 18.37 22.70
C PRO A 91 31.22 16.99 23.25
N LEU A 92 32.21 16.30 22.69
CA LEU A 92 32.63 14.99 23.18
C LEU A 92 33.66 15.17 24.29
N GLN A 93 33.34 14.70 25.49
CA GLN A 93 34.28 14.71 26.59
C GLN A 93 35.22 13.51 26.50
N ILE A 94 36.53 13.80 26.50
CA ILE A 94 37.59 12.78 26.48
C ILE A 94 38.36 12.89 27.79
N LEU A 95 38.38 11.79 28.53
CA LEU A 95 39.04 11.72 29.82
C LEU A 95 40.47 11.20 29.64
N ILE A 96 41.48 11.90 30.17
CA ILE A 96 42.89 11.46 30.14
C ILE A 96 43.30 11.01 31.53
N GLN A 97 43.65 9.73 31.67
CA GLN A 97 44.22 9.15 32.87
C GLN A 97 45.75 9.10 32.74
N ALA A 98 46.41 9.93 33.54
CA ALA A 98 47.85 10.19 33.50
C ALA A 98 48.52 9.92 34.87
N ASP A 99 48.23 8.77 35.49
CA ASP A 99 48.68 8.46 36.86
C ASP A 99 50.20 8.47 37.03
N SER A 100 50.95 8.24 35.95
CA SER A 100 52.42 8.22 35.93
C SER A 100 53.09 9.59 35.72
N LEU A 101 52.32 10.65 35.43
CA LEU A 101 52.83 12.01 35.21
C LEU A 101 52.61 12.90 36.44
N GLN A 102 53.46 13.93 36.61
CA GLN A 102 53.16 14.98 37.59
C GLN A 102 51.94 15.78 37.14
N GLU A 103 51.18 16.32 38.10
CA GLU A 103 49.92 17.02 37.81
C GLU A 103 50.11 18.24 36.89
N GLN A 104 51.21 18.98 37.07
CA GLN A 104 51.56 20.12 36.21
C GLN A 104 51.92 19.68 34.77
N GLU A 105 52.63 18.55 34.62
CA GLU A 105 52.98 17.98 33.30
C GLU A 105 51.73 17.47 32.58
N ALA A 106 50.82 16.82 33.32
CA ALA A 106 49.55 16.32 32.78
C ALA A 106 48.62 17.46 32.33
N GLN A 107 48.56 18.56 33.09
CA GLN A 107 47.82 19.76 32.69
C GLN A 107 48.44 20.43 31.45
N SER A 108 49.78 20.50 31.38
CA SER A 108 50.48 20.99 30.18
C SER A 108 50.19 20.12 28.97
N LEU A 109 50.19 18.79 29.12
CA LEU A 109 49.84 17.84 28.07
C LEU A 109 48.44 18.09 27.52
N ILE A 110 47.44 18.22 28.39
CA ILE A 110 46.05 18.48 28.01
C ILE A 110 45.94 19.81 27.25
N ARG A 111 46.57 20.87 27.75
CA ARG A 111 46.54 22.19 27.10
C ARG A 111 47.15 22.13 25.70
N LEU A 112 48.32 21.50 25.55
CA LEU A 112 49.00 21.37 24.26
C LEU A 112 48.21 20.49 23.28
N THR A 113 47.62 19.40 23.76
CA THR A 113 46.81 18.49 22.94
C THR A 113 45.50 19.18 22.51
N GLN A 114 44.85 19.92 23.40
CA GLN A 114 43.64 20.68 23.07
C GLN A 114 43.94 21.77 22.04
N HIS A 115 45.06 22.51 22.18
CA HIS A 115 45.47 23.51 21.20
C HIS A 115 45.74 22.87 19.82
N ALA A 116 46.44 21.73 19.79
CA ALA A 116 46.69 21.02 18.53
C ALA A 116 45.40 20.48 17.89
N LEU A 117 44.42 20.05 18.69
CA LEU A 117 43.10 19.64 18.20
C LEU A 117 42.31 20.83 17.63
N ASP A 118 42.32 21.96 18.33
CA ASP A 118 41.60 23.17 17.92
C ASP A 118 42.22 23.77 16.63
N ASP A 119 43.55 23.74 16.47
CA ASP A 119 44.26 24.20 15.27
C ASP A 119 43.96 23.35 14.03
N LEU A 120 43.76 22.05 14.21
CA LEU A 120 43.50 21.10 13.13
C LEU A 120 42.02 21.04 12.71
N ASN A 121 41.13 21.71 13.44
CA ASN A 121 39.71 21.41 13.36
C ASN A 121 39.04 22.03 12.11
N ASP A 122 39.12 21.31 10.98
CA ASP A 122 38.44 21.63 9.72
C ASP A 122 36.89 21.51 9.82
N PHE A 123 36.36 20.94 10.90
CA PHE A 123 34.92 20.71 11.07
C PHE A 123 34.37 21.40 12.33
N SER A 124 33.72 22.56 12.13
CA SER A 124 33.13 23.41 13.18
C SER A 124 32.07 22.75 14.10
N GLY A 125 31.62 21.53 13.79
CA GLY A 125 30.60 20.81 14.55
C GLY A 125 31.13 19.76 15.52
N HIS A 126 32.38 19.29 15.43
CA HIS A 126 32.88 18.16 16.24
C HIS A 126 33.98 18.65 17.17
N HIS A 127 33.64 18.91 18.43
CA HIS A 127 34.55 19.48 19.41
C HIS A 127 34.93 18.43 20.45
N LEU A 128 36.15 17.91 20.34
CA LEU A 128 36.74 17.05 21.35
C LEU A 128 37.23 17.93 22.51
N ARG A 129 36.73 17.68 23.73
CA ARG A 129 37.08 18.42 24.94
C ARG A 129 37.80 17.49 25.91
N LEU A 130 39.09 17.77 26.13
CA LEU A 130 39.95 16.97 26.99
C LEU A 130 39.80 17.38 28.46
N GLN A 131 39.68 16.40 29.36
CA GLN A 131 39.67 16.60 30.81
C GLN A 131 40.63 15.62 31.50
N LEU A 132 41.24 16.03 32.61
CA LEU A 132 42.12 15.18 33.40
C LEU A 132 41.29 14.31 34.35
N ALA A 133 41.53 13.00 34.35
CA ALA A 133 40.93 12.09 35.33
C ALA A 133 41.52 12.34 36.74
N PRO A 134 40.71 12.18 37.81
CA PRO A 134 41.25 12.08 39.16
C PRO A 134 42.23 10.90 39.25
N ARG A 135 43.34 11.07 39.99
CA ARG A 135 44.33 10.00 40.18
C ARG A 135 43.70 8.76 40.81
N ASN A 136 44.01 7.59 40.27
CA ASN A 136 43.41 6.30 40.67
C ASN A 136 41.88 6.27 40.61
N ALA A 137 41.25 7.13 39.81
CA ALA A 137 39.82 7.01 39.57
C ALA A 137 39.52 5.61 38.99
N PRO A 138 38.51 4.90 39.52
CA PRO A 138 38.02 3.71 38.86
C PRO A 138 37.57 4.11 37.44
N LEU A 139 37.84 3.25 36.46
CA LEU A 139 37.37 3.45 35.09
C LEU A 139 35.86 3.76 35.14
N PRO A 140 35.39 4.83 34.50
CA PRO A 140 33.96 5.12 34.42
C PRO A 140 33.25 3.89 33.86
N ARG A 141 32.37 3.27 34.66
CA ARG A 141 31.48 2.23 34.16
C ARG A 141 30.29 2.92 33.52
N ASP A 142 30.18 2.83 32.20
CA ASP A 142 29.01 3.25 31.42
C ASP A 142 28.46 4.65 31.72
N ASP A 143 29.34 5.64 31.89
CA ASP A 143 28.88 7.02 31.91
C ASP A 143 28.80 7.55 30.47
N PHE A 144 27.60 7.65 29.92
CA PHE A 144 27.34 8.14 28.56
C PHE A 144 27.84 9.58 28.33
N GLN A 145 28.24 10.29 29.39
CA GLN A 145 28.88 11.61 29.28
C GLN A 145 30.32 11.55 28.76
N THR A 146 31.06 10.46 29.02
CA THR A 146 32.46 10.32 28.57
C THR A 146 32.53 9.50 27.29
N ALA A 147 32.99 10.11 26.19
CA ALA A 147 33.05 9.44 24.89
C ALA A 147 34.23 8.47 24.77
N LEU A 148 35.37 8.80 25.37
CA LEU A 148 36.59 7.98 25.34
C LEU A 148 37.46 8.28 26.56
N THR A 149 38.04 7.24 27.16
CA THR A 149 39.09 7.38 28.19
C THR A 149 40.45 7.00 27.62
N ILE A 150 41.44 7.88 27.71
CA ILE A 150 42.82 7.63 27.31
C ILE A 150 43.63 7.25 28.55
N ARG A 151 44.26 6.09 28.57
CA ARG A 151 45.13 5.66 29.66
C ARG A 151 46.59 5.73 29.23
N LEU A 152 47.34 6.63 29.85
CA LEU A 152 48.76 6.83 29.57
C LEU A 152 49.62 5.90 30.44
N LYS A 153 50.51 5.12 29.81
CA LYS A 153 51.46 4.25 30.49
C LYS A 153 52.89 4.53 30.00
N PRO A 154 53.89 4.58 30.90
CA PRO A 154 55.28 4.67 30.47
C PRO A 154 55.70 3.38 29.74
N GLY A 155 56.46 3.52 28.66
CA GLY A 155 56.92 2.42 27.80
C GLY A 155 58.23 2.74 27.08
N THR A 156 58.65 1.89 26.14
CA THR A 156 59.88 2.07 25.35
C THR A 156 59.65 2.80 24.03
N SER A 157 58.43 2.78 23.51
CA SER A 157 58.02 3.44 22.27
C SER A 157 56.60 4.01 22.41
N SER A 158 56.23 4.92 21.50
CA SER A 158 54.86 5.40 21.42
C SER A 158 54.00 4.38 20.67
N SER A 159 53.00 3.79 21.33
CA SER A 159 52.02 2.92 20.67
C SER A 159 50.63 3.07 21.29
N ALA A 160 49.59 2.90 20.48
CA ALA A 160 48.19 3.01 20.87
C ALA A 160 47.47 1.67 20.68
N SER A 161 46.62 1.30 21.63
CA SER A 161 45.81 0.08 21.60
C SER A 161 44.42 0.38 22.16
N LEU A 162 43.37 0.20 21.36
CA LEU A 162 42.00 0.37 21.79
C LEU A 162 41.48 -0.95 22.39
N ASN A 163 40.87 -0.88 23.58
CA ASN A 163 40.23 -2.03 24.21
C ASN A 163 38.99 -2.46 23.40
N GLN A 164 38.75 -3.76 23.24
CA GLN A 164 37.60 -4.29 22.49
C GLN A 164 36.27 -4.13 23.24
N GLU A 165 36.29 -4.25 24.57
CA GLU A 165 35.10 -4.33 25.42
C GLU A 165 34.72 -2.98 26.06
N SER A 166 35.64 -2.01 26.06
CA SER A 166 35.42 -0.69 26.68
C SER A 166 35.88 0.45 25.79
N ALA A 167 35.38 1.66 26.02
CA ALA A 167 35.83 2.88 25.36
C ALA A 167 37.14 3.41 25.99
N VAL A 168 38.17 2.55 26.05
CA VAL A 168 39.47 2.88 26.64
C VAL A 168 40.58 2.72 25.60
N LEU A 169 41.33 3.80 25.37
CA LEU A 169 42.51 3.84 24.52
C LEU A 169 43.77 3.83 25.38
N ASP A 170 44.50 2.73 25.37
CA ASP A 170 45.81 2.61 26.01
C ASP A 170 46.88 3.22 25.12
N ILE A 171 47.60 4.24 25.63
CA ILE A 171 48.74 4.83 24.94
C ILE A 171 49.98 4.63 25.80
N THR A 172 50.99 3.99 25.22
CA THR A 172 52.32 3.91 25.79
C THR A 172 53.19 5.06 25.28
N TYR A 173 54.07 5.60 26.12
CA TYR A 173 54.96 6.69 25.73
C TYR A 173 56.36 6.52 26.32
N PRO A 174 57.42 6.86 25.57
CA PRO A 174 58.77 6.83 26.10
C PRO A 174 59.05 8.07 26.97
N PRO A 175 59.95 7.99 27.96
CA PRO A 175 60.18 9.06 28.93
C PRO A 175 60.62 10.40 28.31
N ASN A 176 61.26 10.36 27.15
CA ASN A 176 61.72 11.55 26.40
C ASN A 176 60.58 12.32 25.70
N HIS A 177 59.36 11.77 25.66
CA HIS A 177 58.20 12.44 25.06
C HIS A 177 57.31 13.17 26.06
N VAL A 178 57.65 13.15 27.35
CA VAL A 178 56.96 13.92 28.40
C VAL A 178 57.04 15.42 28.08
N PRO A 179 55.92 16.16 28.14
CA PRO A 179 55.91 17.59 27.81
C PRO A 179 56.76 18.39 28.81
N SER A 180 57.66 19.23 28.29
CA SER A 180 58.31 20.27 29.09
C SER A 180 57.36 21.45 29.33
N LEU A 181 57.40 22.04 30.52
CA LEU A 181 56.57 23.19 30.92
C LEU A 181 56.84 24.46 30.07
N THR A 182 57.98 24.52 29.38
CA THR A 182 58.41 25.69 28.59
C THR A 182 58.25 25.51 27.08
N SER A 183 58.00 24.30 26.60
CA SER A 183 57.97 24.01 25.15
C SER A 183 56.57 24.28 24.57
N PRO A 184 56.47 24.91 23.39
CA PRO A 184 55.18 25.18 22.74
C PRO A 184 54.55 23.95 22.07
N SER A 185 55.28 22.83 21.98
CA SER A 185 54.81 21.58 21.40
C SER A 185 55.34 20.38 22.17
N SER A 186 54.61 19.27 22.10
CA SER A 186 55.01 17.99 22.68
C SER A 186 54.78 16.87 21.67
N PRO A 187 55.77 15.97 21.44
CA PRO A 187 55.58 14.84 20.54
C PRO A 187 54.47 13.90 21.04
N LEU A 188 54.29 13.77 22.36
CA LEU A 188 53.19 13.00 22.95
C LEU A 188 51.84 13.67 22.66
N ALA A 189 51.74 15.00 22.80
CA ALA A 189 50.51 15.74 22.46
C ALA A 189 50.13 15.56 20.99
N SER A 190 51.09 15.70 20.07
CA SER A 190 50.86 15.49 18.63
C SER A 190 50.49 14.04 18.31
N TYR A 191 51.07 13.06 19.00
CA TYR A 191 50.71 11.65 18.85
C TYR A 191 49.26 11.40 19.29
N ILE A 192 48.89 11.84 20.50
CA ILE A 192 47.51 11.73 21.01
C ILE A 192 46.52 12.40 20.06
N THR A 193 46.86 13.57 19.54
CA THR A 193 46.02 14.32 18.60
C THR A 193 45.74 13.51 17.32
N ASN A 194 46.76 12.88 16.74
CA ASN A 194 46.61 12.07 15.53
C ASN A 194 45.77 10.80 15.78
N GLU A 195 45.99 10.13 16.93
CA GLU A 195 45.22 8.94 17.31
C GLU A 195 43.73 9.27 17.56
N LEU A 196 43.45 10.40 18.22
CA LEU A 196 42.08 10.87 18.41
C LEU A 196 41.39 11.18 17.08
N ARG A 197 42.08 11.87 16.17
CA ARG A 197 41.56 12.14 14.81
C ARG A 197 41.24 10.84 14.08
N ALA A 198 42.15 9.86 14.11
CA ALA A 198 41.93 8.56 13.46
C ALA A 198 40.73 7.81 14.08
N THR A 199 40.58 7.88 15.40
CA THR A 199 39.49 7.20 16.14
C THR A 199 38.11 7.75 15.77
N PHE A 200 37.96 9.07 15.59
CA PHE A 200 36.68 9.72 15.28
C PHE A 200 36.49 10.06 13.79
N ALA A 201 37.41 9.67 12.91
CA ALA A 201 37.36 9.99 11.48
C ALA A 201 36.10 9.43 10.78
N GLU A 202 35.70 8.19 11.07
CA GLU A 202 34.50 7.57 10.49
C GLU A 202 33.25 8.40 10.88
N GLU A 203 33.13 8.74 12.16
CA GLU A 203 32.01 9.54 12.68
C GLU A 203 31.94 10.92 12.03
N GLN A 204 33.06 11.65 11.99
CA GLN A 204 33.13 12.97 11.37
C GLN A 204 32.72 12.93 9.90
N SER A 205 33.14 11.90 9.17
CA SER A 205 32.80 11.74 7.75
C SER A 205 31.29 11.53 7.54
N ILE A 206 30.65 10.70 8.37
CA ILE A 206 29.23 10.39 8.30
C ILE A 206 28.40 11.63 8.63
N ILE A 207 28.73 12.31 9.74
CA ILE A 207 28.00 13.50 10.18
C ILE A 207 28.13 14.62 9.14
N SER A 208 29.33 14.86 8.61
CA SER A 208 29.55 15.85 7.54
C SER A 208 28.74 15.54 6.28
N TYR A 209 28.63 14.27 5.90
CA TYR A 209 27.79 13.84 4.78
C TYR A 209 26.29 14.08 5.06
N LEU A 210 25.79 13.79 6.27
CA LEU A 210 24.39 14.06 6.62
C LEU A 210 24.05 15.56 6.63
N LEU A 211 24.96 16.39 7.15
CA LEU A 211 24.76 17.85 7.17
C LEU A 211 24.83 18.47 5.77
N SER A 212 25.65 17.94 4.87
CA SER A 212 25.76 18.44 3.49
C SER A 212 24.61 17.99 2.59
N THR A 213 24.08 16.78 2.78
CA THR A 213 22.97 16.25 1.99
C THR A 213 21.59 16.78 2.41
N SER A 214 21.49 17.35 3.61
CA SER A 214 20.25 17.95 4.11
C SER A 214 20.08 19.40 3.63
N SER A 215 18.81 19.82 3.49
CA SER A 215 18.42 21.16 3.03
C SER A 215 18.86 22.31 3.96
N MET A 216 19.50 21.99 5.09
CA MET A 216 20.08 22.92 6.05
C MET A 216 21.43 23.50 5.58
N SER A 217 22.02 23.00 4.50
CA SER A 217 23.25 23.56 3.93
C SER A 217 22.95 24.64 2.86
N THR A 218 23.05 25.90 3.25
CA THR A 218 23.17 27.00 2.29
C THR A 218 24.54 26.94 1.61
N GLY A 219 24.64 26.23 0.49
CA GLY A 219 25.65 26.48 -0.56
C GLY A 219 27.13 26.29 -0.22
N VAL A 220 27.48 25.77 0.96
CA VAL A 220 28.87 25.43 1.28
C VAL A 220 29.17 24.04 0.71
N ARG A 221 29.95 23.98 -0.38
CA ARG A 221 30.55 22.72 -0.84
C ARG A 221 31.29 22.07 0.34
N PRO A 222 31.21 20.74 0.53
CA PRO A 222 31.91 20.08 1.61
C PRO A 222 33.41 20.33 1.48
N GLN A 223 33.94 21.24 2.30
CA GLN A 223 35.37 21.29 2.55
C GLN A 223 35.65 20.11 3.49
N GLY A 224 36.27 19.04 2.97
CA GLY A 224 36.79 17.94 3.79
C GLY A 224 36.43 16.51 3.37
N LEU A 225 35.46 16.29 2.49
CA LEU A 225 35.11 14.92 2.03
C LEU A 225 35.66 14.66 0.62
N SER A 226 36.45 13.59 0.46
CA SER A 226 36.85 13.11 -0.86
C SER A 226 35.64 12.55 -1.63
N ALA A 227 35.65 12.64 -2.96
CA ALA A 227 34.56 12.12 -3.79
C ALA A 227 34.32 10.61 -3.57
N GLU A 228 35.40 9.85 -3.33
CA GLU A 228 35.35 8.42 -3.03
C GLU A 228 34.69 8.14 -1.67
N ALA A 229 35.01 8.93 -0.64
CA ALA A 229 34.37 8.81 0.67
C ALA A 229 32.87 9.14 0.61
N ALA A 230 32.49 10.17 -0.15
CA ALA A 230 31.08 10.51 -0.37
C ALA A 230 30.32 9.39 -1.09
N GLU A 231 30.93 8.75 -2.10
CA GLU A 231 30.31 7.61 -2.80
C GLU A 231 30.14 6.40 -1.84
N ALA A 232 31.15 6.08 -1.05
CA ALA A 232 31.08 5.00 -0.06
C ALA A 232 29.97 5.26 0.99
N LEU A 233 29.86 6.49 1.48
CA LEU A 233 28.81 6.91 2.43
C LEU A 233 27.42 6.89 1.80
N SER A 234 27.28 7.26 0.53
CA SER A 234 26.01 7.17 -0.21
C SER A 234 25.54 5.71 -0.37
N LYS A 235 26.48 4.79 -0.68
CA LYS A 235 26.21 3.35 -0.77
C LYS A 235 25.83 2.78 0.59
N ARG A 236 26.46 3.24 1.66
CA ARG A 236 26.11 2.86 3.04
C ARG A 236 24.70 3.33 3.41
N THR A 237 24.38 4.60 3.16
CA THR A 237 23.09 5.21 3.49
C THR A 237 21.93 4.53 2.75
N THR A 238 22.13 4.16 1.48
CA THR A 238 21.13 3.42 0.69
C THR A 238 20.97 1.97 1.13
N ARG A 239 22.00 1.36 1.73
CA ARG A 239 21.96 0.00 2.28
C ARG A 239 21.31 -0.10 3.65
N SER A 240 21.52 0.91 4.49
CA SER A 240 21.02 0.95 5.87
C SER A 240 19.50 1.22 5.95
N LEU A 241 18.88 0.68 6.98
CA LEU A 241 17.50 0.97 7.36
C LEU A 241 17.37 2.43 7.83
N ARG A 242 16.26 3.04 7.44
CA ARG A 242 15.81 4.32 8.01
C ARG A 242 15.60 4.13 9.51
N TYR A 243 15.96 5.16 10.27
CA TYR A 243 15.78 5.13 11.72
C TYR A 243 14.31 4.93 12.07
N ALA A 244 14.05 3.97 12.94
CA ALA A 244 12.78 3.78 13.63
C ALA A 244 13.05 3.51 15.13
N PRO A 245 12.16 3.96 16.02
CA PRO A 245 12.29 3.69 17.45
C PRO A 245 12.08 2.20 17.77
N THR A 246 11.30 1.50 16.96
CA THR A 246 11.02 0.07 17.10
C THR A 246 11.22 -0.64 15.75
N TYR A 247 11.88 -1.80 15.76
CA TYR A 247 11.99 -2.70 14.62
C TYR A 247 11.36 -4.06 14.93
N HIS A 248 10.66 -4.64 13.95
CA HIS A 248 10.17 -6.02 14.02
C HIS A 248 11.19 -6.95 13.37
N LEU A 249 11.69 -7.97 14.08
CA LEU A 249 12.64 -8.96 13.56
C LEU A 249 11.91 -10.27 13.34
N THR A 250 11.89 -10.78 12.11
CA THR A 250 11.21 -12.04 11.77
C THR A 250 12.22 -13.12 11.41
N PHE A 251 12.32 -14.17 12.22
CA PHE A 251 13.19 -15.33 11.96
C PHE A 251 12.40 -16.45 11.32
N SER A 252 12.80 -16.86 10.11
CA SER A 252 12.04 -17.80 9.29
C SER A 252 12.88 -19.00 8.90
N LEU A 253 12.39 -20.21 9.16
CA LEU A 253 13.01 -21.45 8.68
C LEU A 253 12.26 -21.97 7.46
N PHE A 254 12.90 -21.99 6.30
CA PHE A 254 12.34 -22.42 5.02
C PHE A 254 12.99 -23.71 4.54
N THR A 255 12.18 -24.68 4.12
CA THR A 255 12.63 -25.99 3.64
C THR A 255 11.94 -26.36 2.34
N GLY A 256 12.66 -26.91 1.37
CA GLY A 256 12.09 -27.36 0.09
C GLY A 256 11.21 -28.63 0.20
N ASN A 257 11.29 -29.32 1.33
CA ASN A 257 10.68 -30.60 1.66
C ASN A 257 9.99 -30.53 3.04
N ALA A 258 9.49 -31.68 3.52
CA ALA A 258 8.77 -31.78 4.80
C ALA A 258 9.66 -31.65 6.05
N LEU A 259 10.98 -31.71 5.89
CA LEU A 259 11.96 -31.80 6.98
C LEU A 259 13.12 -30.82 6.73
N PRO A 260 13.67 -30.15 7.76
CA PRO A 260 13.25 -30.18 9.17
C PRO A 260 11.97 -29.36 9.41
N ASN A 261 11.11 -29.84 10.31
CA ASN A 261 9.88 -29.15 10.71
C ASN A 261 9.96 -28.52 12.11
N THR A 262 11.07 -28.73 12.81
CA THR A 262 11.30 -28.23 14.17
C THR A 262 12.72 -27.72 14.31
N TRP A 263 12.92 -26.76 15.22
CA TRP A 263 14.18 -26.08 15.47
C TRP A 263 14.21 -25.47 16.87
N ASP A 264 15.39 -25.42 17.48
CA ASP A 264 15.60 -24.85 18.82
C ASP A 264 15.85 -23.34 18.76
N ILE A 265 14.96 -22.60 18.09
CA ILE A 265 15.16 -21.17 17.82
C ILE A 265 15.13 -20.32 19.09
N GLU A 266 14.24 -20.60 20.05
CA GLU A 266 14.13 -19.77 21.28
C GLU A 266 15.44 -19.80 22.08
N ALA A 267 16.01 -20.99 22.27
CA ALA A 267 17.30 -21.16 22.95
C ALA A 267 18.44 -20.46 22.17
N ALA A 268 18.45 -20.55 20.84
CA ALA A 268 19.45 -19.88 20.01
C ALA A 268 19.31 -18.34 20.04
N LEU A 269 18.08 -17.82 20.10
CA LEU A 269 17.81 -16.39 20.23
C LEU A 269 18.28 -15.87 21.60
N ASP A 270 17.96 -16.58 22.67
CA ASP A 270 18.38 -16.26 24.04
C ASP A 270 19.91 -16.22 24.17
N GLU A 271 20.61 -17.18 23.57
CA GLU A 271 22.06 -17.31 23.67
C GLU A 271 22.82 -16.31 22.78
N TYR A 272 22.37 -16.08 21.54
CA TYR A 272 23.16 -15.36 20.53
C TYR A 272 22.62 -13.99 20.12
N ILE A 273 21.30 -13.78 20.15
CA ILE A 273 20.68 -12.56 19.61
C ILE A 273 20.28 -11.60 20.74
N ARG A 274 19.60 -12.09 21.79
CA ARG A 274 19.12 -11.24 22.90
C ARG A 274 20.21 -10.40 23.56
N PRO A 275 21.42 -10.93 23.86
CA PRO A 275 22.47 -10.11 24.47
C PRO A 275 22.85 -8.89 23.60
N MET A 276 22.87 -9.06 22.29
CA MET A 276 23.12 -7.96 21.35
C MET A 276 21.96 -6.96 21.31
N LEU A 277 20.71 -7.44 21.32
CA LEU A 277 19.53 -6.56 21.32
C LEU A 277 19.43 -5.75 22.61
N ASP A 278 19.79 -6.34 23.76
CA ASP A 278 19.81 -5.65 25.04
C ASP A 278 20.81 -4.49 25.06
N VAL A 279 21.97 -4.68 24.42
CA VAL A 279 22.97 -3.64 24.25
C VAL A 279 22.49 -2.52 23.30
N LEU A 280 21.68 -2.84 22.30
CA LEU A 280 21.11 -1.86 21.36
C LEU A 280 19.85 -1.15 21.89
N ARG A 281 19.27 -1.65 22.99
CA ARG A 281 18.01 -1.18 23.59
C ARG A 281 17.93 0.34 23.86
N PRO A 282 19.01 1.03 24.29
CA PRO A 282 18.97 2.48 24.46
C PRO A 282 18.66 3.24 23.15
N ILE A 283 19.07 2.68 22.01
CA ILE A 283 18.95 3.29 20.67
C ILE A 283 17.70 2.79 19.94
N HIS A 284 17.32 1.52 20.11
CA HIS A 284 16.21 0.90 19.40
C HIS A 284 15.49 -0.14 20.25
N ASN A 285 14.18 -0.21 20.12
CA ASN A 285 13.37 -1.32 20.62
C ASN A 285 13.21 -2.39 19.54
N PHE A 286 13.16 -3.65 19.96
CA PHE A 286 13.00 -4.79 19.06
C PHE A 286 11.87 -5.70 19.53
N THR A 287 11.11 -6.21 18.59
CA THR A 287 10.15 -7.31 18.81
C THR A 287 10.53 -8.46 17.89
N ILE A 288 10.39 -9.70 18.36
CA ILE A 288 10.82 -10.88 17.61
C ILE A 288 9.62 -11.76 17.30
N ASP A 289 9.49 -12.16 16.04
CA ASP A 289 8.56 -13.17 15.57
C ASP A 289 9.33 -14.33 14.92
N THR A 290 8.84 -15.56 15.08
CA THR A 290 9.45 -16.76 14.51
C THR A 290 8.45 -17.53 13.66
N GLN A 291 8.87 -18.04 12.51
CA GLN A 291 8.02 -18.84 11.63
C GLN A 291 8.76 -20.01 10.96
N VAL A 292 8.03 -21.06 10.61
CA VAL A 292 8.53 -22.22 9.87
C VAL A 292 7.65 -22.42 8.63
N GLN A 293 8.26 -22.46 7.46
CA GLN A 293 7.58 -22.69 6.19
C GLN A 293 8.17 -23.93 5.52
N LEU A 294 7.34 -24.96 5.40
CA LEU A 294 7.66 -26.19 4.68
C LEU A 294 7.29 -26.06 3.20
N TYR A 295 7.96 -26.86 2.36
CA TYR A 295 7.76 -26.89 0.91
C TYR A 295 7.95 -25.53 0.21
N ALA A 296 8.86 -24.71 0.75
CA ALA A 296 9.29 -23.46 0.15
C ALA A 296 10.22 -23.74 -1.02
N ILE A 297 9.72 -23.67 -2.25
CA ILE A 297 10.53 -23.84 -3.46
C ILE A 297 11.17 -22.47 -3.79
N PRO A 298 12.51 -22.37 -3.88
CA PRO A 298 13.16 -21.13 -4.26
C PRO A 298 12.92 -20.83 -5.75
N GLY A 299 12.92 -19.54 -6.12
CA GLY A 299 12.71 -19.12 -7.51
C GLY A 299 13.81 -19.56 -8.48
N VAL A 300 14.98 -19.98 -7.97
CA VAL A 300 16.13 -20.48 -8.74
C VAL A 300 16.63 -21.78 -8.13
N GLN A 301 16.83 -22.82 -8.96
CA GLN A 301 17.24 -24.17 -8.54
C GLN A 301 18.72 -24.49 -8.86
N SER A 302 19.60 -23.50 -8.88
CA SER A 302 21.05 -23.72 -9.07
C SER A 302 21.73 -24.12 -7.75
N GLN A 303 22.72 -25.02 -7.81
CA GLN A 303 23.55 -25.35 -6.64
C GLN A 303 24.53 -24.24 -6.25
N VAL A 304 24.99 -23.46 -7.23
CA VAL A 304 25.80 -22.27 -6.98
C VAL A 304 25.03 -21.05 -7.46
N LEU A 305 24.66 -20.17 -6.53
CA LEU A 305 23.93 -18.93 -6.81
C LEU A 305 24.92 -17.85 -7.23
N SER A 306 24.74 -17.31 -8.43
CA SER A 306 25.43 -16.09 -8.88
C SER A 306 24.74 -14.85 -8.32
N LYS A 307 25.43 -13.70 -8.39
CA LYS A 307 24.90 -12.41 -7.90
C LYS A 307 23.53 -12.04 -8.49
N ASP A 308 23.29 -12.39 -9.76
CA ASP A 308 22.04 -12.09 -10.47
C ASP A 308 20.88 -13.00 -10.03
N HIS A 309 21.19 -14.13 -9.39
CA HIS A 309 20.20 -15.08 -8.87
C HIS A 309 19.79 -14.81 -7.41
N LEU A 310 20.49 -13.91 -6.68
CA LEU A 310 20.26 -13.70 -5.25
C LEU A 310 18.94 -13.00 -4.95
N SER A 311 18.51 -12.04 -5.78
CA SER A 311 17.22 -11.36 -5.62
C SER A 311 16.05 -12.21 -6.10
N SER A 312 16.26 -13.07 -7.10
CA SER A 312 15.24 -14.01 -7.62
C SER A 312 15.12 -15.30 -6.80
N PHE A 313 16.07 -15.58 -5.91
CA PHE A 313 15.98 -16.69 -4.96
C PHE A 313 14.77 -16.54 -4.03
N ILE A 314 14.50 -15.31 -3.56
CA ILE A 314 13.33 -15.01 -2.74
C ILE A 314 12.08 -14.99 -3.60
N ASN A 315 11.25 -16.03 -3.48
CA ASN A 315 9.94 -16.04 -4.10
C ASN A 315 8.93 -15.31 -3.22
N ALA A 316 8.96 -13.98 -3.24
CA ALA A 316 8.07 -13.14 -2.44
C ALA A 316 6.57 -13.36 -2.72
N ALA A 317 6.22 -13.98 -3.85
CA ALA A 317 4.86 -14.34 -4.21
C ALA A 317 4.36 -15.65 -3.56
N GLU A 318 5.28 -16.53 -3.12
CA GLU A 318 4.94 -17.84 -2.54
C GLU A 318 5.30 -17.96 -1.05
N TRP A 319 6.19 -17.11 -0.53
CA TRP A 319 6.57 -17.11 0.89
C TRP A 319 5.73 -16.08 1.64
N PRO A 320 4.69 -16.48 2.39
CA PRO A 320 3.89 -15.56 3.20
C PRO A 320 4.73 -15.07 4.37
N LEU A 321 5.56 -14.05 4.14
CA LEU A 321 6.28 -13.39 5.20
C LEU A 321 5.26 -12.71 6.11
N SER A 322 5.32 -13.01 7.41
CA SER A 322 4.42 -12.43 8.40
C SER A 322 4.37 -10.90 8.24
N PRO A 323 3.20 -10.31 7.93
CA PRO A 323 3.09 -8.88 7.67
C PRO A 323 3.44 -8.08 8.94
N SER A 324 4.02 -6.90 8.75
CA SER A 324 4.39 -5.98 9.83
C SER A 324 3.21 -5.72 10.78
N ILE A 325 3.34 -6.12 12.05
CA ILE A 325 2.35 -5.84 13.09
C ILE A 325 2.53 -4.38 13.52
N GLY A 326 1.81 -3.46 12.88
CA GLY A 326 1.78 -2.03 13.27
C GLY A 326 2.59 -1.11 12.35
N LYS A 327 3.08 0.01 12.90
CA LYS A 327 3.77 1.09 12.14
C LYS A 327 5.28 0.88 11.99
N ALA A 328 5.87 -0.13 12.65
CA ALA A 328 7.31 -0.29 12.69
C ALA A 328 7.82 -1.14 11.50
N PRO A 329 9.01 -0.82 10.97
CA PRO A 329 9.62 -1.56 9.87
C PRO A 329 10.03 -2.98 10.29
N THR A 330 9.87 -3.94 9.37
CA THR A 330 10.23 -5.35 9.57
C THR A 330 11.57 -5.69 8.90
N VAL A 331 12.41 -6.43 9.61
CA VAL A 331 13.68 -6.98 9.14
C VAL A 331 13.57 -8.51 9.09
N ASN A 332 13.82 -9.10 7.93
CA ASN A 332 13.61 -10.53 7.71
C ASN A 332 14.93 -11.31 7.81
N PHE A 333 14.98 -12.32 8.67
CA PHE A 333 16.09 -13.26 8.78
C PHE A 333 15.61 -14.64 8.34
N VAL A 334 16.06 -15.10 7.18
CA VAL A 334 15.62 -16.36 6.58
C VAL A 334 16.75 -17.37 6.60
N ILE A 335 16.49 -18.55 7.17
CA ILE A 335 17.33 -19.73 7.05
C ILE A 335 16.66 -20.66 6.04
N TYR A 336 17.31 -20.87 4.90
CA TYR A 336 16.88 -21.85 3.92
C TYR A 336 17.71 -23.12 4.06
N VAL A 337 17.05 -24.26 4.27
CA VAL A 337 17.73 -25.56 4.38
C VAL A 337 17.91 -26.17 2.99
N GLY A 338 19.17 -26.31 2.57
CA GLY A 338 19.50 -26.88 1.28
C GLY A 338 21.00 -26.93 0.99
N ASN A 339 21.37 -27.60 -0.09
CA ASN A 339 22.77 -27.81 -0.49
C ASN A 339 23.29 -26.71 -1.44
N GLN A 340 22.64 -25.55 -1.48
CA GLN A 340 23.07 -24.44 -2.33
C GLN A 340 24.16 -23.62 -1.64
N THR A 341 25.04 -23.01 -2.43
CA THR A 341 26.07 -22.08 -1.98
C THR A 341 26.09 -20.82 -2.85
N VAL A 342 26.64 -19.72 -2.35
CA VAL A 342 26.79 -18.48 -3.15
C VAL A 342 28.19 -18.43 -3.72
N GLY A 343 28.32 -18.28 -5.04
CA GLY A 343 29.62 -18.10 -5.69
C GLY A 343 30.11 -16.66 -5.54
N LEU A 344 31.32 -16.48 -4.98
CA LEU A 344 32.01 -15.18 -5.03
C LEU A 344 32.87 -15.10 -6.31
N ASN A 345 33.12 -13.88 -6.80
CA ASN A 345 33.80 -13.61 -8.08
C ASN A 345 35.30 -14.06 -8.13
N ALA A 346 35.78 -14.85 -7.16
CA ALA A 346 37.09 -15.47 -7.14
C ALA A 346 36.92 -16.98 -7.00
N GLU A 347 37.57 -17.74 -7.88
CA GLU A 347 37.33 -19.15 -8.22
C GLU A 347 37.46 -20.21 -7.08
N ALA A 348 37.44 -19.83 -5.80
CA ALA A 348 37.58 -20.77 -4.67
C ALA A 348 36.78 -20.45 -3.39
N GLU A 349 36.14 -19.28 -3.25
CA GLU A 349 35.42 -18.94 -2.00
C GLU A 349 33.91 -18.90 -2.23
N THR A 350 33.17 -19.77 -1.51
CA THR A 350 31.71 -19.76 -1.48
C THR A 350 31.21 -19.16 -0.18
N SER A 351 30.21 -18.27 -0.27
CA SER A 351 29.51 -17.74 0.91
C SER A 351 28.24 -18.54 1.18
N GLN A 352 27.85 -18.64 2.45
CA GLN A 352 26.60 -19.27 2.88
C GLN A 352 25.49 -18.26 3.13
N SER A 353 25.76 -16.95 3.01
CA SER A 353 24.74 -15.93 3.26
C SER A 353 24.95 -14.68 2.42
N TRP A 354 23.87 -13.90 2.28
CA TRP A 354 23.92 -12.56 1.72
C TRP A 354 22.88 -11.65 2.40
N MET A 355 23.17 -10.35 2.39
CA MET A 355 22.30 -9.31 2.92
C MET A 355 21.57 -8.60 1.79
N ILE A 356 20.26 -8.40 1.96
CA ILE A 356 19.43 -7.62 1.06
C ILE A 356 19.20 -6.24 1.70
N PRO A 357 19.65 -5.16 1.03
CA PRO A 357 19.49 -3.79 1.51
C PRO A 357 18.06 -3.47 1.95
N GLN A 358 17.91 -2.82 3.11
CA GLN A 358 16.62 -2.40 3.67
C GLN A 358 15.58 -3.51 3.89
N TRP A 359 15.96 -4.79 3.78
CA TRP A 359 15.04 -5.92 3.90
C TRP A 359 15.48 -6.93 4.96
N GLY A 360 16.74 -7.39 4.93
CA GLY A 360 17.16 -8.48 5.81
C GLY A 360 18.30 -9.36 5.29
N THR A 361 18.37 -10.61 5.76
CA THR A 361 19.42 -11.57 5.40
C THR A 361 18.82 -12.94 5.05
N VAL A 362 19.45 -13.60 4.08
CA VAL A 362 19.20 -15.01 3.79
C VAL A 362 20.46 -15.82 4.10
N TYR A 363 20.30 -16.94 4.80
CA TYR A 363 21.34 -17.89 5.14
C TYR A 363 21.00 -19.27 4.57
N LEU A 364 21.95 -19.90 3.91
CA LEU A 364 21.85 -21.25 3.35
C LEU A 364 22.47 -22.23 4.34
N LEU A 365 21.63 -23.06 4.96
CA LEU A 365 22.04 -24.06 5.92
C LEU A 365 22.08 -25.43 5.25
N SER A 366 23.27 -26.02 5.13
CA SER A 366 23.42 -27.39 4.68
C SER A 366 23.22 -28.35 5.86
N LEU A 367 22.22 -29.21 5.74
CA LEU A 367 21.90 -30.28 6.67
C LEU A 367 21.75 -31.60 5.90
N PRO A 368 22.01 -32.76 6.53
CA PRO A 368 21.71 -34.05 5.93
C PRO A 368 20.22 -34.18 5.61
N ASP A 369 19.87 -34.82 4.49
CA ASP A 369 18.46 -34.97 4.04
C ASP A 369 17.56 -35.73 5.04
N THR A 370 18.15 -36.43 6.00
CA THR A 370 17.45 -37.19 7.06
C THR A 370 17.21 -36.39 8.34
N ALA A 371 17.74 -35.16 8.45
CA ALA A 371 17.62 -34.36 9.66
C ALA A 371 16.21 -33.79 9.80
N SER A 372 15.48 -34.23 10.83
CA SER A 372 14.12 -33.76 11.12
C SER A 372 14.08 -32.50 12.00
N HIS A 373 15.19 -32.17 12.65
CA HIS A 373 15.29 -31.11 13.66
C HIS A 373 16.60 -30.31 13.52
N VAL A 374 16.52 -29.00 13.70
CA VAL A 374 17.68 -28.08 13.70
C VAL A 374 18.05 -27.73 15.14
N SER A 375 19.21 -28.21 15.61
CA SER A 375 19.70 -27.97 16.96
C SER A 375 20.30 -26.57 17.14
N THR A 376 20.39 -26.11 18.39
CA THR A 376 21.05 -24.83 18.76
C THR A 376 22.47 -24.72 18.22
N ALA A 377 23.23 -25.82 18.21
CA ALA A 377 24.59 -25.86 17.70
C ALA A 377 24.66 -25.56 16.18
N ALA A 378 23.68 -26.05 15.41
CA ALA A 378 23.57 -25.75 13.98
C ALA A 378 23.13 -24.31 13.71
N LEU A 379 22.34 -23.71 14.62
CA LEU A 379 21.88 -22.32 14.51
C LEU A 379 22.95 -21.28 14.90
N LYS A 380 24.03 -21.67 15.57
CA LYS A 380 25.09 -20.75 16.03
C LYS A 380 25.64 -19.86 14.91
N GLN A 381 26.06 -20.43 13.78
CA GLN A 381 26.64 -19.65 12.67
C GLN A 381 25.60 -18.74 11.99
N PRO A 382 24.37 -19.22 11.66
CA PRO A 382 23.29 -18.35 11.20
C PRO A 382 23.02 -17.17 12.14
N MET A 383 22.90 -17.40 13.46
CA MET A 383 22.60 -16.33 14.42
C MET A 383 23.71 -15.28 14.50
N LEU A 384 24.98 -15.70 14.55
CA LEU A 384 26.11 -14.76 14.55
C LEU A 384 26.16 -13.92 13.26
N THR A 385 25.85 -14.54 12.12
CA THR A 385 25.77 -13.86 10.82
C THR A 385 24.62 -12.84 10.80
N PHE A 386 23.45 -13.21 11.29
CA PHE A 386 22.30 -12.32 11.43
C PHE A 386 22.61 -11.14 12.35
N GLY A 387 23.33 -11.35 13.45
CA GLY A 387 23.79 -10.27 14.32
C GLY A 387 24.69 -9.27 13.61
N GLY A 388 25.72 -9.76 12.89
CA GLY A 388 26.61 -8.90 12.10
C GLY A 388 25.88 -8.12 11.01
N HIS A 389 24.98 -8.77 10.28
CA HIS A 389 24.16 -8.11 9.26
C HIS A 389 23.14 -7.14 9.86
N LEU A 390 22.57 -7.42 11.03
CA LEU A 390 21.68 -6.48 11.73
C LEU A 390 22.42 -5.20 12.06
N LEU A 391 23.64 -5.29 12.60
CA LEU A 391 24.46 -4.10 12.88
C LEU A 391 24.76 -3.30 11.61
N SER A 392 25.02 -3.99 10.49
CA SER A 392 25.23 -3.36 9.17
C SER A 392 23.96 -2.69 8.63
N LEU A 393 22.81 -3.35 8.72
CA LEU A 393 21.50 -2.81 8.34
C LEU A 393 21.10 -1.60 9.20
N LEU A 394 21.40 -1.63 10.50
CA LEU A 394 21.22 -0.49 11.39
C LEU A 394 22.22 0.64 11.12
N GLY A 395 23.21 0.43 10.24
CA GLY A 395 24.20 1.44 9.88
C GLY A 395 25.25 1.69 10.96
N THR A 396 25.52 0.70 11.82
CA THR A 396 26.51 0.78 12.90
C THR A 396 27.92 1.00 12.34
N PRO A 397 28.72 1.94 12.89
CA PRO A 397 30.13 2.14 12.51
C PRO A 397 30.93 0.85 12.52
N GLN A 398 31.96 0.76 11.69
CA GLN A 398 32.79 -0.44 11.60
C GLN A 398 34.05 -0.32 12.47
N SER A 399 34.51 0.90 12.71
CA SER A 399 35.70 1.18 13.51
C SER A 399 35.37 1.37 15.00
N GLY A 400 36.28 0.93 15.87
CA GLY A 400 36.19 1.17 17.31
C GLY A 400 35.64 0.01 18.14
N SER A 401 35.67 0.18 19.46
CA SER A 401 35.10 -0.76 20.42
C SER A 401 33.57 -0.76 20.36
N LEU A 402 32.91 -1.80 20.88
CA LEU A 402 31.44 -1.89 20.84
C LEU A 402 30.77 -0.66 21.50
N PRO A 403 31.15 -0.20 22.71
CA PRO A 403 30.57 1.01 23.31
C PRO A 403 30.81 2.26 22.47
N LEU A 404 32.00 2.40 21.86
CA LEU A 404 32.31 3.54 21.00
C LEU A 404 31.40 3.56 19.77
N ARG A 405 31.27 2.42 19.08
CA ARG A 405 30.38 2.26 17.91
C ARG A 405 28.92 2.58 18.23
N LEU A 406 28.42 2.14 19.38
CA LEU A 406 27.05 2.42 19.82
C LEU A 406 26.84 3.89 20.16
N SER A 407 27.78 4.51 20.86
CA SER A 407 27.72 5.94 21.16
C SER A 407 27.72 6.78 19.87
N THR A 408 28.57 6.43 18.90
CA THR A 408 28.62 7.06 17.58
C THR A 408 27.31 6.83 16.82
N LEU A 409 26.75 5.62 16.85
CA LEU A 409 25.45 5.35 16.24
C LEU A 409 24.35 6.24 16.86
N GLY A 410 24.31 6.38 18.19
CA GLY A 410 23.36 7.26 18.88
C GLY A 410 23.44 8.71 18.41
N ARG A 411 24.67 9.25 18.26
CA ARG A 411 24.89 10.62 17.75
C ARG A 411 24.50 10.78 16.28
N ILE A 412 24.83 9.80 15.44
CA ILE A 412 24.40 9.77 14.03
C ILE A 412 22.87 9.78 13.94
N ARG A 413 22.18 8.96 14.75
CA ARG A 413 20.70 8.90 14.77
C ARG A 413 20.07 10.18 15.32
N SER A 414 20.66 10.78 16.35
CA SER A 414 20.20 12.07 16.88
C SER A 414 20.28 13.17 15.82
N THR A 415 21.36 13.18 15.05
CA THR A 415 21.56 14.11 13.93
C THR A 415 20.52 13.88 12.83
N ASP A 416 20.35 12.63 12.37
CA ASP A 416 19.36 12.28 11.35
C ASP A 416 17.95 12.71 11.75
N LEU A 417 17.55 12.43 13.00
CA LEU A 417 16.25 12.85 13.54
C LEU A 417 16.10 14.38 13.60
N LEU A 418 17.11 15.10 14.06
CA LEU A 418 17.08 16.57 14.10
C LEU A 418 16.89 17.16 12.70
N LEU A 419 17.65 16.67 11.71
CA LEU A 419 17.57 17.12 10.33
C LEU A 419 16.20 16.80 9.72
N ARG A 420 15.67 15.59 9.96
CA ARG A 420 14.36 15.16 9.47
C ARG A 420 13.23 15.98 10.08
N ALA A 421 13.17 16.12 11.40
CA ALA A 421 12.16 16.92 12.08
C ALA A 421 12.18 18.39 11.61
N SER A 422 13.37 18.99 11.48
CA SER A 422 13.54 20.35 10.96
C SER A 422 13.04 20.50 9.52
N SER A 423 13.35 19.53 8.65
CA SER A 423 12.87 19.49 7.27
C SER A 423 11.34 19.33 7.18
N THR A 424 10.76 18.47 8.01
CA THR A 424 9.30 18.28 8.12
C THR A 424 8.60 19.57 8.55
N LEU A 425 9.12 20.27 9.57
CA LEU A 425 8.61 21.59 9.97
C LEU A 425 8.74 22.62 8.85
N GLY A 426 9.87 22.65 8.13
CA GLY A 426 10.03 23.53 6.97
C GLY A 426 9.02 23.26 5.86
N SER A 427 8.76 21.98 5.59
CA SER A 427 7.76 21.54 4.61
C SER A 427 6.34 21.96 5.05
N LEU A 428 6.01 21.81 6.33
CA LEU A 428 4.75 22.29 6.91
C LEU A 428 4.61 23.81 6.81
N ALA A 429 5.68 24.56 7.08
CA ALA A 429 5.68 26.03 6.96
C ALA A 429 5.42 26.48 5.52
N ARG A 430 6.13 25.88 4.55
CA ARG A 430 5.95 26.17 3.12
C ARG A 430 4.55 25.78 2.63
N LEU A 431 4.01 24.66 3.10
CA LEU A 431 2.63 24.24 2.81
C LEU A 431 1.60 25.24 3.35
N SER A 432 1.78 25.70 4.60
CA SER A 432 0.92 26.71 5.23
C SER A 432 0.96 28.05 4.50
N LEU A 433 2.12 28.44 3.96
CA LEU A 433 2.27 29.64 3.14
C LEU A 433 1.63 29.48 1.75
N ALA A 434 1.83 28.33 1.12
CA ALA A 434 1.32 28.06 -0.24
C ALA A 434 -0.21 27.93 -0.30
N LEU A 435 -0.83 27.41 0.76
CA LEU A 435 -2.27 27.16 0.81
C LEU A 435 -2.94 27.95 1.95
N PRO A 436 -3.23 29.26 1.77
CA PRO A 436 -3.82 30.09 2.83
C PRO A 436 -5.23 29.67 3.26
N SER A 437 -5.91 28.85 2.44
CA SER A 437 -7.26 28.34 2.67
C SER A 437 -7.33 27.03 3.45
N ILE A 438 -6.20 26.43 3.87
CA ILE A 438 -6.23 25.21 4.71
C ILE A 438 -6.63 25.53 6.15
N SER A 439 -7.45 24.66 6.73
CA SER A 439 -7.70 24.67 8.18
C SER A 439 -6.45 24.21 8.93
N ILE A 440 -6.01 25.00 9.91
CA ILE A 440 -4.91 24.63 10.82
C ILE A 440 -5.50 24.48 12.22
N PRO A 441 -5.74 23.24 12.69
CA PRO A 441 -6.23 23.00 14.05
C PRO A 441 -5.20 23.38 15.12
N ARG A 442 -5.68 23.53 16.36
CA ARG A 442 -4.80 23.75 17.53
C ARG A 442 -3.84 22.58 17.78
N SER A 443 -4.25 21.34 17.49
CA SER A 443 -3.38 20.16 17.62
C SER A 443 -2.10 20.26 16.78
N VAL A 444 -2.18 20.93 15.62
CA VAL A 444 -1.02 21.17 14.75
C VAL A 444 -0.11 22.23 15.36
N ALA A 445 -0.67 23.33 15.86
CA ALA A 445 0.10 24.36 16.55
C ALA A 445 0.79 23.81 17.80
N ASP A 446 0.08 23.00 18.59
CA ASP A 446 0.63 22.32 19.77
C ASP A 446 1.75 21.34 19.36
N GLY A 447 1.55 20.57 18.29
CA GLY A 447 2.56 19.66 17.75
C GLY A 447 3.80 20.39 17.25
N VAL A 448 3.64 21.50 16.51
CA VAL A 448 4.75 22.34 16.06
C VAL A 448 5.50 22.96 17.25
N SER A 449 4.79 23.46 18.26
CA SER A 449 5.42 24.02 19.46
C SER A 449 6.21 22.98 20.23
N LYS A 450 5.66 21.77 20.41
CA LYS A 450 6.35 20.65 21.07
C LYS A 450 7.55 20.18 20.27
N ALA A 451 7.40 20.05 18.95
CA ALA A 451 8.48 19.66 18.05
C ALA A 451 9.64 20.66 18.12
N MET A 452 9.35 21.96 18.07
CA MET A 452 10.38 23.00 18.21
C MET A 452 11.05 23.00 19.58
N HIS A 453 10.28 22.85 20.66
CA HIS A 453 10.84 22.77 22.01
C HIS A 453 11.79 21.57 22.16
N HIS A 454 11.39 20.40 21.67
CA HIS A 454 12.25 19.22 21.69
C HIS A 454 13.39 19.31 20.69
N LEU A 455 13.27 20.05 19.59
CA LEU A 455 14.41 20.35 18.69
C LEU A 455 15.46 21.22 19.38
N GLU A 456 15.05 22.21 20.18
CA GLU A 456 15.97 23.04 20.97
C GLU A 456 16.74 22.19 21.98
N LEU A 457 16.02 21.33 22.72
CA LEU A 457 16.63 20.41 23.69
C LEU A 457 17.54 19.38 23.01
N ALA A 458 17.09 18.80 21.88
CA ALA A 458 17.90 17.87 21.11
C ALA A 458 19.19 18.54 20.63
N CYS A 459 19.09 19.75 20.05
CA CYS A 459 20.23 20.53 19.58
C CYS A 459 21.25 20.82 20.71
N ALA A 460 20.75 21.11 21.92
CA ALA A 460 21.60 21.40 23.07
C ALA A 460 22.37 20.15 23.57
N ASP A 461 21.78 18.95 23.44
CA ASP A 461 22.37 17.68 23.91
C ASP A 461 22.73 16.71 22.76
N LEU A 462 23.14 17.21 21.58
CA LEU A 462 23.41 16.34 20.41
C LEU A 462 24.52 15.29 20.65
N GLY A 463 25.38 15.52 21.65
CA GLY A 463 26.46 14.61 22.05
C GLY A 463 26.06 13.54 23.08
N GLY A 464 24.90 13.69 23.73
CA GLY A 464 24.43 12.86 24.83
C GLY A 464 23.27 11.92 24.46
N PRO A 465 22.85 11.06 25.41
CA PRO A 465 21.72 10.15 25.21
C PRO A 465 20.36 10.88 25.19
N GLU A 466 20.23 12.04 25.85
CA GLU A 466 18.96 12.79 25.87
C GLU A 466 18.69 13.46 24.53
N GLY A 467 19.74 13.84 23.78
CA GLY A 467 19.64 14.33 22.41
C GLY A 467 18.86 13.37 21.50
N LEU A 468 19.11 12.07 21.61
CA LEU A 468 18.39 11.05 20.85
C LEU A 468 16.91 10.97 21.25
N MET A 469 16.63 11.01 22.55
CA MET A 469 15.27 10.97 23.08
C MET A 469 14.45 12.18 22.61
N HIS A 470 14.98 13.38 22.76
CA HIS A 470 14.32 14.60 22.32
C HIS A 470 14.18 14.65 20.79
N GLY A 471 15.18 14.16 20.04
CA GLY A 471 15.09 14.01 18.58
C GLY A 471 13.93 13.11 18.14
N ARG A 472 13.69 11.98 18.84
CA ARG A 472 12.55 11.08 18.57
C ARG A 472 11.21 11.79 18.77
N ILE A 473 11.06 12.47 19.90
CA ILE A 473 9.82 13.18 20.23
C ILE A 473 9.57 14.31 19.23
N ALA A 474 10.63 15.04 18.87
CA ALA A 474 10.54 16.12 17.88
C ALA A 474 10.09 15.62 16.51
N GLU A 475 10.64 14.50 16.04
CA GLU A 475 10.25 13.90 14.75
C GLU A 475 8.82 13.37 14.79
N GLU A 476 8.44 12.65 15.85
CA GLU A 476 7.07 12.14 16.01
C GLU A 476 6.04 13.28 16.05
N GLU A 477 6.32 14.34 16.79
CA GLU A 477 5.44 15.51 16.88
C GLU A 477 5.38 16.32 15.58
N ALA A 478 6.51 16.46 14.88
CA ALA A 478 6.56 17.11 13.57
C ALA A 478 5.80 16.31 12.50
N GLU A 479 5.98 14.99 12.45
CA GLU A 479 5.23 14.12 11.55
C GLU A 479 3.74 14.09 11.91
N ARG A 480 3.39 14.03 13.20
CA ARG A 480 2.00 14.09 13.65
C ARG A 480 1.33 15.39 13.22
N ALA A 481 2.01 16.53 13.36
CA ALA A 481 1.50 17.83 12.93
C ALA A 481 1.36 17.91 11.40
N PHE A 482 2.34 17.40 10.65
CA PHE A 482 2.32 17.40 9.19
C PHE A 482 1.24 16.47 8.62
N PHE A 483 1.09 15.28 9.20
CA PHE A 483 0.12 14.27 8.79
C PHE A 483 -1.20 14.33 9.56
N GLU A 484 -1.51 15.48 10.18
CA GLU A 484 -2.76 15.63 10.91
C GLU A 484 -3.95 15.43 9.96
N LYS A 485 -4.89 14.57 10.35
CA LYS A 485 -5.97 14.08 9.48
C LYS A 485 -6.80 15.18 8.82
N SER A 486 -6.95 16.34 9.47
CA SER A 486 -7.66 17.50 8.95
C SER A 486 -6.85 18.31 7.94
N MET A 487 -5.52 18.38 8.08
CA MET A 487 -4.65 19.10 7.14
C MET A 487 -4.44 18.30 5.85
N ILE A 488 -4.23 16.98 5.95
CA ILE A 488 -4.17 16.10 4.77
C ILE A 488 -5.50 16.15 4.02
N ARG A 489 -6.61 16.10 4.75
CA ARG A 489 -7.95 16.18 4.16
C ARG A 489 -8.17 17.53 3.47
N ALA A 490 -7.72 18.65 4.04
CA ALA A 490 -7.82 19.98 3.42
C ALA A 490 -6.89 20.15 2.21
N SER A 491 -5.67 19.59 2.24
CA SER A 491 -4.71 19.59 1.12
C SER A 491 -5.24 18.81 -0.09
N VAL A 492 -5.81 17.62 0.15
CA VAL A 492 -6.49 16.80 -0.88
C VAL A 492 -7.77 17.49 -1.40
N LEU A 493 -8.37 18.40 -0.64
CA LEU A 493 -9.59 19.13 -0.98
C LEU A 493 -9.35 20.47 -1.71
N LEU A 494 -8.10 20.92 -1.89
CA LEU A 494 -7.80 22.19 -2.56
C LEU A 494 -7.40 22.00 -4.03
N SER A 495 -8.31 21.41 -4.80
CA SER A 495 -8.53 21.77 -6.20
C SER A 495 -9.78 22.66 -6.26
N PRO A 496 -9.80 23.77 -7.02
CA PRO A 496 -10.77 24.84 -6.86
C PRO A 496 -12.13 24.49 -7.47
N SER A 497 -12.90 23.63 -6.81
CA SER A 497 -14.31 23.39 -7.14
C SER A 497 -15.03 22.62 -6.03
N SER A 498 -15.17 23.20 -4.82
CA SER A 498 -16.04 22.56 -3.81
C SER A 498 -16.39 23.42 -2.60
N LEU A 499 -17.43 24.26 -2.73
CA LEU A 499 -18.20 24.75 -1.57
C LEU A 499 -19.38 23.80 -1.23
N ALA A 500 -19.66 22.80 -2.06
CA ALA A 500 -20.74 21.83 -1.85
C ALA A 500 -20.36 20.62 -0.97
N THR A 501 -19.07 20.35 -0.76
CA THR A 501 -18.59 19.15 -0.02
C THR A 501 -18.57 19.28 1.51
N ALA A 502 -18.76 20.48 2.07
CA ALA A 502 -18.78 20.67 3.51
C ALA A 502 -19.99 19.96 4.18
N ALA A 503 -21.12 19.85 3.48
CA ALA A 503 -22.29 19.08 3.92
C ALA A 503 -22.08 17.57 3.76
N LEU A 504 -21.45 17.14 2.66
CA LEU A 504 -21.14 15.73 2.38
C LEU A 504 -20.11 15.13 3.35
N CYS A 505 -19.15 15.92 3.87
CA CYS A 505 -18.16 15.41 4.83
C CYS A 505 -18.74 15.04 6.21
N ARG A 506 -19.83 15.69 6.65
CA ARG A 506 -20.56 15.26 7.86
C ARG A 506 -21.34 13.96 7.61
N ALA A 507 -21.86 13.76 6.40
CA ALA A 507 -22.48 12.49 6.00
C ALA A 507 -21.44 11.36 5.87
N ALA A 508 -20.24 11.65 5.36
CA ALA A 508 -19.16 10.68 5.20
C ALA A 508 -18.47 10.26 6.52
N GLN A 509 -18.51 11.10 7.57
CA GLN A 509 -18.03 10.71 8.90
C GLN A 509 -18.92 9.65 9.57
N ASN A 510 -20.22 9.59 9.23
CA ASN A 510 -21.11 8.50 9.64
C ASN A 510 -20.95 7.24 8.76
N ALA A 511 -20.31 7.35 7.58
CA ALA A 511 -20.07 6.25 6.64
C ALA A 511 -18.74 5.49 6.87
N LYS A 512 -18.00 5.78 7.96
CA LYS A 512 -16.90 4.91 8.44
C LYS A 512 -17.40 3.60 9.11
N LYS A 513 -18.66 3.25 8.86
CA LYS A 513 -19.27 1.93 9.10
C LYS A 513 -19.80 1.40 7.76
N LYS A 514 -19.23 0.27 7.32
CA LYS A 514 -19.54 -0.60 6.16
C LYS A 514 -18.82 -0.29 4.83
N LYS A 515 -17.64 -0.88 4.67
CA LYS A 515 -17.20 -1.48 3.38
C LYS A 515 -18.33 -2.42 2.90
N MET A 516 -18.74 -2.34 1.63
CA MET A 516 -19.86 -3.12 1.08
C MET A 516 -19.42 -4.54 0.69
N LEU A 517 -18.20 -4.70 0.18
CA LEU A 517 -17.61 -6.02 -0.05
C LEU A 517 -17.02 -6.61 1.25
N PRO A 518 -17.20 -7.92 1.50
CA PRO A 518 -16.51 -8.63 2.56
C PRO A 518 -15.01 -8.80 2.23
N GLU A 519 -14.25 -9.40 3.15
CA GLU A 519 -12.90 -9.89 2.83
C GLU A 519 -12.96 -10.90 1.66
N PRO A 520 -11.98 -10.87 0.73
CA PRO A 520 -11.96 -11.79 -0.40
C PRO A 520 -11.83 -13.23 0.08
N SER A 521 -12.50 -14.15 -0.63
CA SER A 521 -12.41 -15.59 -0.34
C SER A 521 -11.00 -16.11 -0.56
N PHE A 522 -10.32 -15.56 -1.57
CA PHE A 522 -8.89 -15.70 -1.76
C PHE A 522 -8.35 -14.60 -2.68
N THR A 523 -7.07 -14.31 -2.53
CA THR A 523 -6.30 -13.43 -3.40
C THR A 523 -5.27 -14.26 -4.15
N LEU A 524 -5.01 -13.94 -5.41
CA LEU A 524 -4.02 -14.62 -6.21
C LEU A 524 -3.35 -13.66 -7.18
N THR A 525 -2.21 -14.07 -7.71
CA THR A 525 -1.63 -13.45 -8.89
C THR A 525 -1.78 -14.37 -10.11
N ILE A 526 -1.93 -13.79 -11.30
CA ILE A 526 -1.90 -14.52 -12.58
C ILE A 526 -0.99 -13.80 -13.58
N PRO A 527 -0.33 -14.50 -14.52
CA PRO A 527 0.38 -13.84 -15.61
C PRO A 527 -0.62 -13.27 -16.63
N SER A 528 -0.28 -12.15 -17.26
CA SER A 528 -1.00 -11.64 -18.43
C SER A 528 -0.68 -12.48 -19.66
N ILE A 529 -1.69 -12.79 -20.48
CA ILE A 529 -1.49 -13.47 -21.78
C ILE A 529 -0.72 -12.59 -22.78
N HIS A 530 -0.65 -11.27 -22.56
CA HIS A 530 0.08 -10.36 -23.45
C HIS A 530 1.59 -10.60 -23.40
N ASP A 531 2.16 -10.65 -22.20
CA ASP A 531 3.62 -10.63 -21.97
C ASP A 531 4.07 -11.27 -20.65
N GLY A 532 3.17 -11.91 -19.90
CA GLY A 532 3.48 -12.52 -18.61
C GLY A 532 3.50 -11.56 -17.43
N THR A 533 3.14 -10.29 -17.62
CA THR A 533 3.03 -9.31 -16.52
C THR A 533 2.16 -9.87 -15.40
N THR A 534 2.65 -9.82 -14.17
CA THR A 534 1.92 -10.33 -13.00
C THR A 534 0.77 -9.40 -12.63
N LEU A 535 -0.45 -9.94 -12.60
CA LEU A 535 -1.68 -9.23 -12.25
C LEU A 535 -2.16 -9.66 -10.86
N ASP A 536 -2.53 -8.70 -10.03
CA ASP A 536 -3.11 -8.89 -8.70
C ASP A 536 -4.64 -9.04 -8.80
N CYS A 537 -5.18 -10.14 -8.27
CA CYS A 537 -6.56 -10.56 -8.45
C CYS A 537 -7.19 -11.02 -7.13
N ARG A 538 -8.49 -10.79 -7.00
CA ARG A 538 -9.31 -11.19 -5.84
C ARG A 538 -10.59 -11.86 -6.31
N VAL A 539 -11.00 -12.90 -5.58
CA VAL A 539 -12.24 -13.63 -5.84
C VAL A 539 -13.09 -13.66 -4.56
N TYR A 540 -14.39 -13.41 -4.72
CA TYR A 540 -15.38 -13.39 -3.64
C TYR A 540 -16.49 -14.40 -3.93
N HIS A 541 -16.74 -15.27 -2.96
CA HIS A 541 -17.80 -16.27 -3.00
C HIS A 541 -19.12 -15.72 -2.46
N PRO A 542 -20.25 -15.91 -3.17
CA PRO A 542 -21.55 -15.59 -2.63
C PRO A 542 -21.93 -16.54 -1.48
N ALA A 543 -22.79 -16.08 -0.58
CA ALA A 543 -23.26 -16.87 0.57
C ALA A 543 -23.95 -18.18 0.16
N SER A 544 -24.53 -18.24 -1.05
CA SER A 544 -25.14 -19.44 -1.64
C SER A 544 -24.19 -20.61 -1.87
N LEU A 545 -22.86 -20.38 -1.81
CA LEU A 545 -21.86 -21.44 -1.87
C LEU A 545 -21.62 -22.13 -0.52
N LEU A 546 -21.95 -21.48 0.60
CA LEU A 546 -21.73 -21.98 1.96
C LEU A 546 -22.99 -22.63 2.54
N VAL A 547 -24.18 -22.08 2.27
CA VAL A 547 -25.43 -22.56 2.85
C VAL A 547 -26.06 -23.64 1.97
N GLY A 548 -25.96 -24.88 2.44
CA GLY A 548 -26.68 -26.00 1.88
C GLY A 548 -28.11 -26.11 2.41
N THR A 549 -29.06 -26.47 1.56
CA THR A 549 -30.44 -26.83 1.93
C THR A 549 -30.47 -27.89 3.04
N GLY A 550 -30.57 -27.44 4.28
CA GLY A 550 -30.71 -28.26 5.47
C GLY A 550 -31.09 -27.37 6.64
N GLY A 551 -32.36 -27.45 7.07
CA GLY A 551 -32.81 -26.99 8.39
C GLY A 551 -33.08 -25.50 8.59
N SER A 552 -34.19 -24.98 8.03
CA SER A 552 -35.08 -23.89 8.54
C SER A 552 -35.70 -23.07 7.39
N GLN A 553 -36.89 -22.50 7.62
CA GLN A 553 -37.96 -22.17 6.66
C GLN A 553 -37.68 -21.13 5.54
N HIS A 554 -36.44 -20.87 5.10
CA HIS A 554 -36.16 -20.14 3.85
C HIS A 554 -35.17 -20.94 2.98
N GLN A 555 -35.70 -21.56 1.92
CA GLN A 555 -34.91 -22.27 0.91
C GLN A 555 -34.04 -21.27 0.13
N VAL A 556 -32.75 -21.15 0.46
CA VAL A 556 -31.80 -20.45 -0.41
C VAL A 556 -31.45 -21.40 -1.57
N ALA A 557 -31.75 -20.99 -2.79
CA ALA A 557 -31.47 -21.78 -4.00
C ALA A 557 -29.96 -22.01 -4.18
N PRO A 558 -29.53 -23.17 -4.73
CA PRO A 558 -28.12 -23.44 -4.99
C PRO A 558 -27.52 -22.41 -5.96
N TRP A 559 -26.22 -22.14 -5.80
CA TRP A 559 -25.51 -21.19 -6.66
C TRP A 559 -25.62 -21.59 -8.14
N LYS A 560 -26.13 -20.67 -8.97
CA LYS A 560 -26.37 -20.88 -10.40
C LYS A 560 -25.11 -20.78 -11.27
N ARG A 561 -23.90 -21.00 -10.73
CA ARG A 561 -22.62 -20.79 -11.44
C ARG A 561 -22.44 -19.41 -12.10
N HIS A 562 -23.29 -18.43 -11.76
CA HIS A 562 -23.23 -17.07 -12.27
C HIS A 562 -22.03 -16.34 -11.67
N ALA A 563 -21.29 -15.61 -12.50
CA ALA A 563 -20.11 -14.86 -12.10
C ALA A 563 -20.03 -13.49 -12.76
N ALA A 564 -19.28 -12.59 -12.14
CA ALA A 564 -19.03 -11.24 -12.65
C ALA A 564 -17.56 -10.87 -12.46
N VAL A 565 -16.96 -10.21 -13.45
CA VAL A 565 -15.60 -9.65 -13.39
C VAL A 565 -15.71 -8.14 -13.51
N PHE A 566 -15.26 -7.40 -12.51
CA PHE A 566 -15.35 -5.94 -12.47
C PHE A 566 -13.97 -5.28 -12.61
N ALA A 567 -13.79 -4.50 -13.69
CA ALA A 567 -12.60 -3.71 -13.97
C ALA A 567 -12.69 -2.27 -13.44
N HIS A 568 -11.60 -1.81 -12.84
CA HIS A 568 -11.50 -0.52 -12.17
C HIS A 568 -11.18 0.67 -13.12
N PRO A 569 -11.31 1.94 -12.67
CA PRO A 569 -11.03 3.11 -13.50
C PRO A 569 -9.52 3.35 -13.68
N TYR A 570 -9.13 4.42 -14.38
CA TYR A 570 -7.75 4.60 -14.86
C TYR A 570 -6.68 4.56 -13.75
N ALA A 571 -5.73 3.63 -13.85
CA ALA A 571 -4.74 3.37 -12.79
C ALA A 571 -3.84 4.56 -12.44
N PRO A 572 -3.29 5.33 -13.42
CA PRO A 572 -2.43 6.49 -13.11
C PRO A 572 -3.13 7.61 -12.34
N MET A 573 -4.47 7.64 -12.34
CA MET A 573 -5.26 8.58 -11.56
C MET A 573 -5.71 8.01 -10.21
N GLY A 574 -5.07 6.94 -9.74
CA GLY A 574 -5.38 6.27 -8.47
C GLY A 574 -6.46 5.20 -8.57
N GLY A 575 -6.90 4.82 -9.78
CA GLY A 575 -7.85 3.73 -9.97
C GLY A 575 -7.26 2.37 -9.60
N SER A 576 -8.00 1.60 -8.80
CA SER A 576 -7.68 0.22 -8.45
C SER A 576 -8.96 -0.53 -8.14
N PHE A 577 -8.90 -1.85 -7.96
CA PHE A 577 -10.05 -2.62 -7.49
C PHE A 577 -10.59 -2.21 -6.09
N ASP A 578 -9.93 -1.26 -5.40
CA ASP A 578 -10.35 -0.71 -4.10
C ASP A 578 -11.15 0.59 -4.29
N ASP A 579 -11.54 0.90 -5.53
CA ASP A 579 -12.38 2.05 -5.87
C ASP A 579 -13.75 1.99 -5.14
N PRO A 580 -14.20 3.08 -4.50
CA PRO A 580 -15.44 3.08 -3.73
C PRO A 580 -16.69 2.76 -4.55
N LEU A 581 -16.76 3.18 -5.81
CA LEU A 581 -17.90 2.89 -6.67
C LEU A 581 -17.91 1.39 -7.01
N LEU A 582 -16.75 0.83 -7.31
CA LEU A 582 -16.57 -0.59 -7.54
C LEU A 582 -16.99 -1.39 -6.29
N ASP A 583 -16.54 -1.03 -5.08
CA ASP A 583 -16.93 -1.70 -3.82
C ASP A 583 -18.46 -1.76 -3.65
N ILE A 584 -19.14 -0.66 -3.93
CA ILE A 584 -20.59 -0.56 -3.79
C ILE A 584 -21.31 -1.42 -4.84
N VAL A 585 -20.97 -1.26 -6.13
CA VAL A 585 -21.66 -1.98 -7.22
C VAL A 585 -21.36 -3.48 -7.15
N ALA A 586 -20.10 -3.85 -6.96
CA ALA A 586 -19.68 -5.23 -6.86
C ALA A 586 -20.25 -5.91 -5.60
N GLY A 587 -20.39 -5.17 -4.50
CA GLY A 587 -21.10 -5.61 -3.31
C GLY A 587 -22.56 -5.97 -3.57
N GLN A 588 -23.27 -5.24 -4.45
CA GLN A 588 -24.63 -5.59 -4.86
C GLN A 588 -24.68 -6.85 -5.71
N LEU A 589 -23.76 -7.00 -6.68
CA LEU A 589 -23.67 -8.22 -7.50
C LEU A 589 -23.41 -9.46 -6.64
N LEU A 590 -22.49 -9.36 -5.67
CA LEU A 590 -22.18 -10.45 -4.75
C LEU A 590 -23.39 -10.84 -3.88
N ARG A 591 -24.17 -9.86 -3.39
CA ARG A 591 -25.41 -10.10 -2.63
C ARG A 591 -26.51 -10.76 -3.44
N LYS A 592 -26.59 -10.47 -4.74
CA LYS A 592 -27.54 -11.14 -5.65
C LYS A 592 -27.20 -12.60 -5.91
N GLY A 593 -25.95 -13.02 -5.67
CA GLY A 593 -25.51 -14.41 -5.83
C GLY A 593 -24.48 -14.63 -6.93
N TYR A 594 -23.94 -13.56 -7.53
CA TYR A 594 -22.82 -13.68 -8.47
C TYR A 594 -21.52 -13.97 -7.73
N LEU A 595 -20.72 -14.90 -8.28
CA LEU A 595 -19.33 -15.06 -7.90
C LEU A 595 -18.51 -13.92 -8.50
N LEU A 596 -17.90 -13.11 -7.65
CA LEU A 596 -17.28 -11.86 -8.07
C LEU A 596 -15.76 -12.01 -8.19
N GLY A 597 -15.20 -11.56 -9.30
CA GLY A 597 -13.78 -11.35 -9.50
C GLY A 597 -13.46 -9.87 -9.66
N THR A 598 -12.43 -9.39 -8.97
CA THR A 598 -11.87 -8.04 -9.16
C THR A 598 -10.36 -8.15 -9.35
N PHE A 599 -9.80 -7.39 -10.27
CA PHE A 599 -8.36 -7.45 -10.57
C PHE A 599 -7.81 -6.06 -10.85
N ASN A 600 -6.51 -5.89 -10.64
CA ASN A 600 -5.79 -4.67 -11.00
C ASN A 600 -5.18 -4.83 -12.39
N PHE A 601 -5.42 -3.87 -13.29
CA PHE A 601 -4.67 -3.78 -14.54
C PHE A 601 -3.17 -3.57 -14.25
N ARG A 602 -2.31 -3.88 -15.22
CA ARG A 602 -0.87 -3.57 -15.14
C ARG A 602 -0.62 -2.13 -14.68
N GLY A 603 0.29 -1.94 -13.73
CA GLY A 603 0.59 -0.63 -13.16
C GLY A 603 -0.41 -0.08 -12.13
N ALA A 604 -1.39 -0.89 -11.69
CA ALA A 604 -2.30 -0.56 -10.59
C ALA A 604 -2.04 -1.46 -9.36
N GLY A 605 -2.07 -0.89 -8.16
CA GLY A 605 -1.91 -1.65 -6.91
C GLY A 605 -0.64 -2.50 -6.89
N GLN A 606 -0.78 -3.82 -6.69
CA GLN A 606 0.33 -4.78 -6.72
C GLN A 606 0.55 -5.43 -8.09
N SER A 607 -0.20 -5.05 -9.13
CA SER A 607 0.05 -5.53 -10.49
C SER A 607 1.33 -4.89 -11.05
N ALA A 608 2.22 -5.72 -11.60
CA ALA A 608 3.47 -5.28 -12.20
C ALA A 608 3.23 -4.47 -13.48
N GLY A 609 4.31 -3.91 -14.05
CA GLY A 609 4.26 -3.17 -15.31
C GLY A 609 3.74 -1.75 -15.18
N ARG A 610 3.30 -1.17 -16.30
CA ARG A 610 2.76 0.20 -16.40
C ARG A 610 1.59 0.21 -17.38
N THR A 611 0.64 1.10 -17.18
CA THR A 611 -0.47 1.29 -18.13
C THR A 611 0.04 1.78 -19.48
N SER A 612 -0.44 1.16 -20.55
CA SER A 612 -0.22 1.54 -21.94
C SER A 612 -1.18 2.64 -22.38
N TRP A 613 -0.74 3.44 -23.35
CA TRP A 613 -1.57 4.43 -24.02
C TRP A 613 -2.57 3.80 -25.02
N THR A 614 -2.33 2.55 -25.44
CA THR A 614 -3.15 1.86 -26.46
C THR A 614 -4.28 1.00 -25.89
N ALA A 615 -4.32 0.78 -24.57
CA ALA A 615 -5.24 -0.14 -23.89
C ALA A 615 -5.19 -1.63 -24.34
N LYS A 616 -4.43 -1.98 -25.38
CA LYS A 616 -4.29 -3.36 -25.88
C LYS A 616 -3.70 -4.31 -24.83
N PRO A 617 -2.63 -3.95 -24.10
CA PRO A 617 -2.13 -4.82 -23.04
C PRO A 617 -3.10 -4.96 -21.87
N GLU A 618 -3.85 -3.93 -21.52
CA GLU A 618 -4.90 -3.96 -20.49
C GLU A 618 -6.11 -4.80 -20.92
N ARG A 619 -6.48 -4.77 -22.20
CA ARG A 619 -7.49 -5.67 -22.76
C ARG A 619 -7.07 -7.12 -22.56
N ASP A 620 -5.83 -7.44 -22.86
CA ASP A 620 -5.30 -8.80 -22.72
C ASP A 620 -5.12 -9.19 -21.23
N ASP A 621 -4.88 -8.23 -20.32
CA ASP A 621 -4.95 -8.44 -18.87
C ASP A 621 -6.37 -8.84 -18.43
N TYR A 622 -7.39 -8.15 -18.95
CA TYR A 622 -8.78 -8.50 -18.70
C TYR A 622 -9.09 -9.91 -19.21
N ILE A 623 -8.70 -10.24 -20.44
CA ILE A 623 -8.88 -11.57 -21.03
C ILE A 623 -8.24 -12.66 -20.15
N SER A 624 -7.05 -12.38 -19.60
CA SER A 624 -6.34 -13.30 -18.69
C SER A 624 -7.18 -13.67 -17.48
N PHE A 625 -7.80 -12.68 -16.83
CA PHE A 625 -8.62 -12.91 -15.64
C PHE A 625 -9.99 -13.48 -15.96
N VAL A 626 -10.61 -13.13 -17.10
CA VAL A 626 -11.85 -13.78 -17.57
C VAL A 626 -11.60 -15.25 -17.91
N GLY A 627 -10.47 -15.57 -18.53
CA GLY A 627 -10.03 -16.94 -18.77
C GLY A 627 -9.88 -17.73 -17.48
N PHE A 628 -9.21 -17.16 -16.47
CA PHE A 628 -9.13 -17.73 -15.13
C PHE A 628 -10.54 -18.00 -14.55
N MET A 629 -11.41 -16.98 -14.56
CA MET A 629 -12.74 -17.06 -13.97
C MET A 629 -13.63 -18.10 -14.65
N ALA A 630 -13.62 -18.19 -15.98
CA ALA A 630 -14.42 -19.17 -16.73
C ALA A 630 -14.00 -20.62 -16.41
N HIS A 631 -12.71 -20.89 -16.27
CA HIS A 631 -12.21 -22.22 -15.90
C HIS A 631 -12.45 -22.53 -14.42
N TYR A 632 -12.29 -21.52 -13.56
CA TYR A 632 -12.55 -21.63 -12.13
C TYR A 632 -14.01 -21.97 -11.86
N ILE A 633 -14.97 -21.25 -12.44
CA ILE A 633 -16.41 -21.51 -12.25
C ILE A 633 -16.84 -22.84 -12.87
N HIS A 634 -16.18 -23.29 -13.93
CA HIS A 634 -16.46 -24.59 -14.54
C HIS A 634 -16.05 -25.74 -13.60
N ARG A 635 -14.88 -25.64 -12.96
CA ARG A 635 -14.32 -26.68 -12.08
C ARG A 635 -14.81 -26.63 -10.64
N LEU A 636 -15.30 -25.48 -10.17
CA LEU A 636 -15.80 -25.34 -8.80
C LEU A 636 -17.01 -26.26 -8.60
N ASP A 637 -16.91 -27.26 -7.72
CA ASP A 637 -18.00 -28.19 -7.41
C ASP A 637 -18.22 -28.29 -5.88
N PRO A 638 -18.96 -27.32 -5.31
CA PRO A 638 -19.17 -27.23 -3.88
C PRO A 638 -20.25 -28.22 -3.37
N PHE A 639 -20.93 -28.96 -4.25
CA PHE A 639 -22.08 -29.82 -3.92
C PHE A 639 -21.85 -31.31 -4.17
N ARG A 640 -20.67 -31.72 -4.66
CA ARG A 640 -20.36 -33.14 -4.91
C ARG A 640 -20.48 -34.00 -3.65
N ARG A 641 -21.35 -35.03 -3.66
CA ARG A 641 -21.39 -36.04 -2.60
C ARG A 641 -20.24 -37.03 -2.80
N LEU A 642 -19.33 -37.12 -1.83
CA LEU A 642 -18.43 -38.27 -1.72
C LEU A 642 -19.26 -39.51 -1.37
N VAL A 643 -19.52 -40.37 -2.35
CA VAL A 643 -20.13 -41.68 -2.12
C VAL A 643 -19.04 -42.61 -1.61
N SER A 644 -19.22 -43.16 -0.41
CA SER A 644 -18.24 -44.00 0.31
C SER A 644 -18.09 -45.43 -0.24
N THR A 645 -18.35 -45.68 -1.53
CA THR A 645 -18.19 -46.99 -2.16
C THR A 645 -17.45 -46.84 -3.47
N GLY A 646 -16.27 -47.46 -3.57
CA GLY A 646 -15.27 -47.31 -4.64
C GLY A 646 -15.67 -47.86 -6.02
N VAL A 647 -16.86 -47.54 -6.50
CA VAL A 647 -17.24 -47.71 -7.91
C VAL A 647 -17.69 -46.34 -8.40
N ALA A 648 -16.86 -45.72 -9.24
CA ALA A 648 -17.25 -44.50 -9.95
C ALA A 648 -18.33 -44.88 -10.98
N GLU A 649 -19.59 -44.60 -10.68
CA GLU A 649 -20.58 -44.45 -11.74
C GLU A 649 -20.18 -43.23 -12.61
N PRO A 650 -20.24 -43.33 -13.95
CA PRO A 650 -20.13 -42.16 -14.82
C PRO A 650 -21.24 -41.16 -14.48
N PRO A 651 -21.07 -39.86 -14.79
CA PRO A 651 -21.98 -38.81 -14.35
C PRO A 651 -23.42 -39.16 -14.74
N SER A 652 -24.28 -39.39 -13.76
CA SER A 652 -25.72 -39.32 -13.97
C SER A 652 -26.06 -37.86 -14.28
N GLU A 653 -26.56 -37.60 -15.49
CA GLU A 653 -26.96 -36.29 -16.05
C GLU A 653 -28.08 -35.55 -15.27
N GLN A 654 -28.28 -35.83 -13.99
CA GLN A 654 -29.48 -35.40 -13.27
C GLN A 654 -29.14 -34.44 -12.12
N THR A 655 -28.99 -33.14 -12.45
CA THR A 655 -29.43 -32.02 -11.57
C THR A 655 -29.34 -30.62 -12.20
N LEU A 656 -28.92 -30.47 -13.46
CA LEU A 656 -29.03 -29.19 -14.17
C LEU A 656 -29.99 -29.36 -15.37
N PRO A 657 -31.00 -28.49 -15.53
CA PRO A 657 -31.95 -28.62 -16.64
C PRO A 657 -31.20 -28.52 -17.98
N HIS A 658 -31.62 -29.32 -18.97
CA HIS A 658 -30.91 -29.54 -20.25
C HIS A 658 -30.64 -28.28 -21.12
N ASN A 659 -31.08 -27.08 -20.72
CA ASN A 659 -30.88 -25.81 -21.43
C ASN A 659 -30.24 -24.70 -20.57
N TRP A 660 -29.49 -25.07 -19.53
CA TRP A 660 -28.99 -24.10 -18.56
C TRP A 660 -27.56 -23.61 -18.84
N HIS A 661 -27.40 -22.30 -19.00
CA HIS A 661 -26.11 -21.65 -19.28
C HIS A 661 -25.73 -20.66 -18.16
N PRO A 662 -24.54 -20.78 -17.55
CA PRO A 662 -24.10 -19.85 -16.52
C PRO A 662 -23.77 -18.49 -17.12
N ILE A 663 -24.23 -17.41 -16.50
CA ILE A 663 -23.91 -16.04 -16.93
C ILE A 663 -22.53 -15.63 -16.43
N LEU A 664 -21.71 -15.10 -17.33
CA LEU A 664 -20.45 -14.41 -17.02
C LEU A 664 -20.55 -12.94 -17.41
N MET A 665 -20.73 -12.07 -16.41
CA MET A 665 -20.84 -10.63 -16.60
C MET A 665 -19.46 -9.97 -16.62
N MET A 666 -19.12 -9.28 -17.71
CA MET A 666 -17.91 -8.45 -17.82
C MET A 666 -18.30 -6.98 -17.57
N ALA A 667 -17.91 -6.45 -16.43
CA ALA A 667 -18.25 -5.13 -15.95
C ALA A 667 -17.04 -4.20 -15.91
N GLY A 668 -17.23 -2.91 -16.19
CA GLY A 668 -16.18 -1.92 -16.04
C GLY A 668 -16.71 -0.55 -15.66
N TYR A 669 -15.86 0.24 -14.99
CA TYR A 669 -16.11 1.65 -14.68
C TYR A 669 -15.08 2.55 -15.40
N SER A 670 -15.55 3.61 -16.07
CA SER A 670 -14.70 4.61 -16.73
C SER A 670 -13.71 3.96 -17.72
N TYR A 671 -12.41 4.05 -17.47
CA TYR A 671 -11.38 3.35 -18.25
C TYR A 671 -11.60 1.84 -18.32
N GLY A 672 -12.01 1.20 -17.22
CA GLY A 672 -12.37 -0.21 -17.20
C GLY A 672 -13.54 -0.51 -18.15
N ALA A 673 -14.56 0.36 -18.19
CA ALA A 673 -15.68 0.24 -19.12
C ALA A 673 -15.22 0.38 -20.58
N MET A 674 -14.30 1.30 -20.86
CA MET A 674 -13.68 1.45 -22.18
C MET A 674 -12.97 0.16 -22.60
N VAL A 675 -12.15 -0.43 -21.72
CA VAL A 675 -11.49 -1.72 -22.01
C VAL A 675 -12.53 -2.82 -22.25
N THR A 676 -13.62 -2.88 -21.46
CA THR A 676 -14.73 -3.85 -21.65
C THR A 676 -15.39 -3.73 -23.03
N THR A 677 -15.51 -2.51 -23.58
CA THR A 677 -16.04 -2.32 -24.94
C THR A 677 -15.11 -2.83 -26.03
N GLN A 678 -13.80 -2.94 -25.75
CA GLN A 678 -12.78 -3.40 -26.70
C GLN A 678 -12.49 -4.91 -26.60
N LEU A 679 -13.14 -5.62 -25.68
CA LEU A 679 -13.00 -7.08 -25.59
C LEU A 679 -13.50 -7.74 -26.89
N PRO A 680 -12.90 -8.85 -27.33
CA PRO A 680 -13.49 -9.66 -28.38
C PRO A 680 -14.74 -10.42 -27.88
N PRO A 681 -15.54 -11.02 -28.78
CA PRO A 681 -16.58 -11.98 -28.40
C PRO A 681 -16.04 -13.11 -27.51
N ILE A 682 -16.89 -13.69 -26.64
CA ILE A 682 -16.45 -14.65 -25.62
C ILE A 682 -15.79 -15.92 -26.18
N HIS A 683 -16.13 -16.33 -27.41
CA HIS A 683 -15.55 -17.51 -28.05
C HIS A 683 -14.08 -17.28 -28.43
N GLU A 684 -13.74 -16.11 -28.97
CA GLU A 684 -12.36 -15.69 -29.23
C GLU A 684 -11.61 -15.43 -27.93
N LEU A 685 -12.29 -14.87 -26.92
CA LEU A 685 -11.69 -14.60 -25.61
C LEU A 685 -11.16 -15.88 -24.95
N LEU A 686 -11.93 -16.98 -25.03
CA LEU A 686 -11.61 -18.24 -24.38
C LEU A 686 -10.78 -19.21 -25.24
N GLU A 687 -10.65 -18.95 -26.55
CA GLU A 687 -9.85 -19.76 -27.47
C GLU A 687 -8.41 -20.02 -26.98
N PRO A 688 -7.65 -19.01 -26.45
CA PRO A 688 -6.29 -19.23 -25.96
C PRO A 688 -6.20 -20.27 -24.83
N PHE A 689 -7.28 -20.52 -24.10
CA PHE A 689 -7.31 -21.43 -22.95
C PHE A 689 -7.85 -22.82 -23.29
N ALA A 690 -8.41 -23.01 -24.48
CA ALA A 690 -9.02 -24.27 -24.89
C ALA A 690 -7.99 -25.41 -24.98
N SER A 691 -6.84 -25.16 -25.62
CA SER A 691 -5.76 -26.15 -25.79
C SER A 691 -4.36 -25.49 -25.76
N PRO A 692 -3.98 -24.80 -24.67
CA PRO A 692 -2.76 -24.02 -24.61
C PRO A 692 -1.50 -24.88 -24.55
N ASP A 693 -0.39 -24.35 -25.04
CA ASP A 693 0.92 -24.99 -24.93
C ASP A 693 1.35 -25.06 -23.46
N SER A 694 1.91 -26.19 -23.00
CA SER A 694 2.13 -26.47 -21.57
C SER A 694 3.03 -25.47 -20.82
N GLY A 695 3.81 -24.66 -21.55
CA GLY A 695 4.64 -23.57 -21.00
C GLY A 695 4.09 -22.15 -21.19
N SER A 696 2.94 -22.00 -21.86
CA SER A 696 2.35 -20.69 -22.14
C SER A 696 1.70 -20.05 -20.91
N HIS A 697 1.56 -18.72 -20.90
CA HIS A 697 0.83 -18.01 -19.84
C HIS A 697 -0.63 -18.49 -19.74
N ALA A 698 -1.28 -18.80 -20.87
CA ALA A 698 -2.64 -19.34 -20.89
C ALA A 698 -2.74 -20.72 -20.20
N ALA A 699 -1.74 -21.60 -20.37
CA ALA A 699 -1.68 -22.87 -19.65
C ALA A 699 -1.51 -22.66 -18.14
N GLN A 700 -0.64 -21.74 -17.73
CA GLN A 700 -0.45 -21.41 -16.32
C GLN A 700 -1.72 -20.86 -15.68
N ILE A 701 -2.44 -19.95 -16.35
CA ILE A 701 -3.73 -19.42 -15.89
C ILE A 701 -4.74 -20.55 -15.71
N ARG A 702 -4.83 -21.46 -16.69
CA ARG A 702 -5.78 -22.58 -16.66
C ARG A 702 -5.51 -23.55 -15.51
N LEU A 703 -4.25 -23.96 -15.35
CA LEU A 703 -3.82 -24.84 -14.26
C LEU A 703 -4.02 -24.19 -12.88
N ARG A 704 -3.76 -22.88 -12.76
CA ARG A 704 -4.06 -22.13 -11.52
C ARG A 704 -5.56 -22.12 -11.23
N ALA A 705 -6.40 -21.88 -12.24
CA ALA A 705 -7.86 -21.90 -12.07
C ALA A 705 -8.37 -23.27 -11.60
N GLU A 706 -7.87 -24.35 -12.20
CA GLU A 706 -8.19 -25.73 -11.82
C GLU A 706 -7.76 -26.03 -10.37
N SER A 707 -6.50 -25.74 -10.02
CA SER A 707 -5.95 -25.98 -8.68
C SER A 707 -6.70 -25.20 -7.59
N TRP A 708 -7.01 -23.92 -7.85
CA TRP A 708 -7.78 -23.11 -6.91
C TRP A 708 -9.23 -23.57 -6.79
N ALA A 709 -9.86 -24.00 -7.89
CA ALA A 709 -11.23 -24.51 -7.85
C ALA A 709 -11.33 -25.79 -7.01
N GLU A 710 -10.35 -26.69 -7.12
CA GLU A 710 -10.27 -27.91 -6.33
C GLU A 710 -10.06 -27.59 -4.84
N LYS A 711 -9.08 -26.74 -4.52
CA LYS A 711 -8.81 -26.30 -3.14
C LYS A 711 -10.03 -25.65 -2.48
N GLN A 712 -10.73 -24.79 -3.22
CA GLN A 712 -11.91 -24.09 -2.71
C GLN A 712 -13.13 -25.00 -2.62
N SER A 713 -13.31 -25.95 -3.56
CA SER A 713 -14.36 -26.96 -3.47
C SER A 713 -14.20 -27.81 -2.20
N GLN A 714 -12.98 -28.25 -1.90
CA GLN A 714 -12.68 -28.99 -0.67
C GLN A 714 -12.97 -28.15 0.58
N ALA A 715 -12.47 -26.91 0.63
CA ALA A 715 -12.69 -26.03 1.78
C ALA A 715 -14.19 -25.74 2.03
N LEU A 716 -14.97 -25.51 0.97
CA LEU A 716 -16.41 -25.29 1.05
C LEU A 716 -17.14 -26.56 1.53
N GLN A 717 -16.75 -27.74 1.07
CA GLN A 717 -17.30 -29.02 1.51
C GLN A 717 -17.00 -29.28 2.99
N GLU A 718 -15.77 -29.01 3.44
CA GLU A 718 -15.37 -29.15 4.85
C GLU A 718 -16.12 -28.18 5.76
N ALA A 719 -16.24 -26.92 5.35
CA ALA A 719 -17.00 -25.89 6.06
C ALA A 719 -18.48 -26.29 6.22
N ARG A 720 -19.08 -26.82 5.15
CA ARG A 720 -20.46 -27.31 5.18
C ARG A 720 -20.62 -28.57 6.04
N ALA A 721 -19.69 -29.52 5.94
CA ALA A 721 -19.67 -30.69 6.81
C ALA A 721 -19.50 -30.30 8.28
N ALA A 722 -18.72 -29.25 8.58
CA ALA A 722 -18.61 -28.69 9.93
C ALA A 722 -19.93 -28.05 10.41
N MET A 723 -20.65 -27.33 9.55
CA MET A 723 -21.99 -26.78 9.89
C MET A 723 -23.00 -27.89 10.20
N ILE A 724 -23.05 -28.95 9.37
CA ILE A 724 -23.92 -30.12 9.60
C ILE A 724 -23.53 -30.86 10.89
N ARG A 725 -22.23 -31.02 11.16
CA ARG A 725 -21.71 -31.60 12.42
C ARG A 725 -22.01 -30.74 13.65
N GLY A 726 -22.16 -29.42 13.48
CA GLY A 726 -22.61 -28.50 14.52
C GLY A 726 -24.04 -28.77 14.99
N GLU A 727 -24.93 -29.20 14.07
CA GLU A 727 -26.29 -29.64 14.39
C GLU A 727 -26.34 -31.07 14.96
N GLN A 728 -25.35 -31.93 14.65
CA GLN A 728 -25.28 -33.32 15.09
C GLN A 728 -24.35 -33.57 16.30
N ARG A 729 -24.11 -32.57 17.16
CA ARG A 729 -23.44 -32.78 18.47
C ARG A 729 -24.30 -33.52 19.51
N ALA A 730 -25.18 -34.40 19.06
CA ALA A 730 -25.53 -35.64 19.76
C ALA A 730 -24.99 -36.81 18.93
N HIS A 731 -23.93 -37.45 19.44
CA HIS A 731 -23.29 -38.70 18.98
C HIS A 731 -22.00 -38.61 18.13
N LYS A 732 -20.92 -38.68 18.92
CA LYS A 732 -19.73 -39.56 18.83
C LYS A 732 -18.73 -39.45 17.66
N VAL A 733 -17.49 -39.43 18.15
CA VAL A 733 -16.17 -39.41 17.51
C VAL A 733 -15.90 -40.65 16.65
N ALA A 734 -15.26 -40.47 15.50
CA ALA A 734 -14.23 -41.39 15.00
C ALA A 734 -13.33 -40.72 13.94
N SER A 735 -12.05 -41.07 14.03
CA SER A 735 -10.92 -40.77 13.14
C SER A 735 -10.99 -41.48 11.78
N ASN A 736 -10.38 -40.93 10.73
CA ASN A 736 -9.32 -41.63 9.98
C ASN A 736 -8.67 -40.79 8.87
N SER A 737 -7.45 -41.20 8.54
CA SER A 737 -6.56 -40.68 7.49
C SER A 737 -7.04 -41.00 6.08
N GLU A 738 -6.60 -40.25 5.05
CA GLU A 738 -6.07 -40.88 3.83
C GLU A 738 -5.34 -39.95 2.83
N LYS A 739 -4.38 -40.60 2.17
CA LYS A 739 -3.53 -40.35 0.99
C LYS A 739 -3.93 -39.26 -0.02
N SER A 740 -2.92 -38.52 -0.45
CA SER A 740 -2.91 -37.67 -1.65
C SER A 740 -2.41 -38.44 -2.87
N SER A 741 -3.21 -38.46 -3.94
CA SER A 741 -2.81 -38.92 -5.27
C SER A 741 -2.08 -37.82 -6.05
N SER A 742 -0.99 -38.19 -6.74
CA SER A 742 -0.18 -37.35 -7.62
C SER A 742 -0.90 -36.99 -8.94
N PRO A 743 -0.73 -35.77 -9.50
CA PRO A 743 -1.17 -35.48 -10.86
C PRO A 743 -0.23 -36.12 -11.90
N LEU A 744 -0.83 -36.77 -12.89
CA LEU A 744 -0.18 -37.34 -14.08
C LEU A 744 0.22 -36.22 -15.05
N GLU A 745 1.48 -36.22 -15.49
CA GLU A 745 1.95 -35.38 -16.60
C GLU A 745 1.40 -35.88 -17.96
N PRO A 746 0.90 -34.99 -18.84
CA PRO A 746 0.51 -35.36 -20.19
C PRO A 746 1.70 -35.32 -21.19
N ALA A 747 1.80 -36.41 -21.96
CA ALA A 747 2.90 -36.75 -22.87
C ALA A 747 2.89 -36.05 -24.26
N ASN A 748 2.30 -34.87 -24.39
CA ASN A 748 2.39 -34.06 -25.62
C ASN A 748 2.32 -32.59 -25.20
N GLY A 749 3.25 -31.73 -25.64
CA GLY A 749 3.47 -30.36 -25.15
C GLY A 749 2.32 -29.33 -25.21
N LYS A 750 1.05 -29.75 -25.34
CA LYS A 750 -0.16 -28.95 -25.16
C LYS A 750 -1.09 -29.59 -24.14
N LEU A 751 -1.77 -28.75 -23.34
CA LEU A 751 -2.82 -29.20 -22.45
C LEU A 751 -4.08 -29.58 -23.25
N SER A 752 -4.68 -30.74 -22.95
CA SER A 752 -5.87 -31.23 -23.68
C SER A 752 -7.11 -30.35 -23.41
N PRO A 753 -8.05 -30.24 -24.38
CA PRO A 753 -9.33 -29.59 -24.16
C PRO A 753 -10.13 -30.23 -23.03
N ILE A 754 -10.79 -29.40 -22.21
CA ILE A 754 -11.62 -29.87 -21.10
C ILE A 754 -12.89 -30.50 -21.66
N LYS A 755 -13.10 -31.79 -21.38
CA LYS A 755 -14.33 -32.50 -21.76
C LYS A 755 -15.52 -31.92 -20.98
N GLY A 756 -16.57 -31.53 -21.70
CA GLY A 756 -17.79 -30.99 -21.08
C GLY A 756 -17.66 -29.55 -20.57
N PHE A 757 -16.72 -28.76 -21.10
CA PHE A 757 -16.61 -27.34 -20.76
C PHE A 757 -17.95 -26.62 -21.01
N ILE A 758 -18.49 -25.99 -19.96
CA ILE A 758 -19.77 -25.27 -20.03
C ILE A 758 -19.45 -23.84 -20.47
N MET A 759 -19.77 -23.51 -21.72
CA MET A 759 -19.57 -22.16 -22.23
C MET A 759 -20.53 -21.18 -21.53
N PRO A 760 -20.03 -20.17 -20.81
CA PRO A 760 -20.89 -19.21 -20.15
C PRO A 760 -21.53 -18.25 -21.16
N GLN A 761 -22.76 -17.82 -20.87
CA GLN A 761 -23.43 -16.76 -21.61
C GLN A 761 -22.84 -15.41 -21.20
N PRO A 762 -22.30 -14.60 -22.13
CA PRO A 762 -21.71 -13.31 -21.79
C PRO A 762 -22.81 -12.26 -21.53
N ALA A 763 -22.55 -11.40 -20.55
CA ALA A 763 -23.31 -10.17 -20.33
C ALA A 763 -22.33 -9.01 -20.06
N TYR A 764 -22.75 -7.77 -20.31
CA TYR A 764 -21.85 -6.61 -20.16
C TYR A 764 -22.49 -5.50 -19.32
N LEU A 765 -21.70 -4.92 -18.43
CA LEU A 765 -22.10 -3.76 -17.61
C LEU A 765 -21.07 -2.64 -17.78
N LEU A 766 -21.53 -1.49 -18.25
CA LEU A 766 -20.68 -0.33 -18.55
C LEU A 766 -21.11 0.86 -17.72
N VAL A 767 -20.28 1.28 -16.77
CA VAL A 767 -20.53 2.47 -15.95
C VAL A 767 -19.64 3.60 -16.44
N SER A 768 -20.24 4.69 -16.90
CA SER A 768 -19.58 5.87 -17.49
C SER A 768 -18.53 5.52 -18.57
N PRO A 769 -18.91 4.81 -19.66
CA PRO A 769 -17.96 4.38 -20.69
C PRO A 769 -17.34 5.56 -21.43
N LEU A 770 -16.01 5.56 -21.58
CA LEU A 770 -15.30 6.60 -22.33
C LEU A 770 -15.48 6.42 -23.85
N GLN A 771 -16.28 7.27 -24.49
CA GLN A 771 -16.57 7.22 -25.94
C GLN A 771 -16.00 8.44 -26.69
N GLY A 772 -15.07 8.19 -27.64
CA GLY A 772 -14.66 9.16 -28.66
C GLY A 772 -13.75 10.31 -28.21
N LEU A 773 -12.44 10.04 -28.09
CA LEU A 773 -11.29 10.92 -28.45
C LEU A 773 -9.98 10.12 -28.25
N VAL A 774 -10.00 9.18 -27.29
CA VAL A 774 -8.88 8.27 -27.01
C VAL A 774 -8.86 7.06 -27.95
N THR A 775 -10.00 6.67 -28.53
CA THR A 775 -10.07 5.59 -29.53
C THR A 775 -9.38 5.92 -30.87
N HIS A 776 -9.32 7.20 -31.27
CA HIS A 776 -8.68 7.61 -32.53
C HIS A 776 -7.20 8.01 -32.38
N LEU A 777 -6.76 8.45 -31.20
CA LEU A 777 -5.33 8.67 -30.93
C LEU A 777 -4.58 7.34 -30.72
N ALA A 778 -5.29 6.28 -30.29
CA ALA A 778 -4.73 4.94 -30.12
C ALA A 778 -4.50 4.17 -31.44
N THR A 779 -5.06 4.62 -32.58
CA THR A 779 -4.96 3.92 -33.88
C THR A 779 -4.13 4.66 -34.95
N MET A 780 -3.55 5.83 -34.65
CA MET A 780 -2.67 6.60 -35.56
C MET A 780 -3.10 6.59 -37.04
N SER A 781 -4.34 6.99 -37.35
CA SER A 781 -4.75 7.27 -38.73
C SER A 781 -5.00 8.77 -38.91
N LEU A 782 -3.96 9.50 -39.32
CA LEU A 782 -4.04 10.90 -39.74
C LEU A 782 -4.56 10.95 -41.19
N VAL A 783 -5.88 10.84 -41.39
CA VAL A 783 -6.52 11.21 -42.67
C VAL A 783 -7.75 12.08 -42.39
N PRO A 784 -7.91 13.24 -43.06
CA PRO A 784 -9.07 14.11 -42.90
C PRO A 784 -10.38 13.38 -43.27
N SER A 785 -11.46 13.73 -42.58
CA SER A 785 -12.81 13.12 -42.60
C SER A 785 -13.54 13.05 -43.97
N VAL A 786 -12.89 13.36 -45.09
CA VAL A 786 -13.51 13.36 -46.43
C VAL A 786 -13.16 12.09 -47.23
N PHE A 787 -12.26 11.24 -46.73
CA PHE A 787 -11.83 9.99 -47.39
C PHE A 787 -11.89 8.74 -46.48
N ALA A 788 -12.87 8.64 -45.58
CA ALA A 788 -13.02 7.46 -44.71
C ALA A 788 -13.54 6.23 -45.49
N LYS A 789 -12.63 5.39 -46.01
CA LYS A 789 -12.91 3.99 -46.30
C LYS A 789 -12.91 3.20 -44.99
N ARG A 790 -14.06 2.56 -44.68
CA ARG A 790 -14.36 1.49 -43.69
C ARG A 790 -13.46 1.34 -42.45
N LYS A 791 -14.10 1.35 -41.26
CA LYS A 791 -13.53 0.90 -39.97
C LYS A 791 -12.88 -0.49 -40.10
N PRO A 792 -11.84 -0.80 -39.30
CA PRO A 792 -11.23 -2.12 -39.27
C PRO A 792 -12.21 -3.19 -38.74
N PRO A 793 -12.19 -4.44 -39.26
CA PRO A 793 -13.17 -5.49 -38.94
C PRO A 793 -13.29 -5.81 -37.44
N GLN A 794 -12.17 -5.77 -36.72
CA GLN A 794 -12.07 -6.17 -35.31
C GLN A 794 -12.80 -5.21 -34.35
N GLU A 795 -12.89 -3.91 -34.68
CA GLU A 795 -13.65 -2.94 -33.88
C GLU A 795 -15.16 -3.09 -34.11
N ASP A 796 -15.57 -3.50 -35.31
CA ASP A 796 -16.97 -3.75 -35.64
C ASP A 796 -17.50 -5.01 -34.91
N GLU A 797 -16.68 -6.05 -34.75
CA GLU A 797 -17.02 -7.28 -34.00
C GLU A 797 -17.09 -7.07 -32.48
N ALA A 798 -16.18 -6.27 -31.91
CA ALA A 798 -16.17 -5.92 -30.49
C ALA A 798 -17.40 -5.09 -30.07
N GLU A 799 -17.93 -4.22 -30.94
CA GLU A 799 -19.19 -3.52 -30.70
C GLU A 799 -20.41 -4.40 -30.99
N ALA A 800 -20.36 -5.27 -32.01
CA ALA A 800 -21.44 -6.20 -32.31
C ALA A 800 -21.77 -7.13 -31.13
N LYS A 801 -20.76 -7.55 -30.35
CA LYS A 801 -20.99 -8.37 -29.15
C LYS A 801 -21.88 -7.69 -28.11
N LEU A 802 -21.84 -6.36 -28.01
CA LEU A 802 -22.64 -5.58 -27.05
C LEU A 802 -24.11 -5.53 -27.46
N VAL A 803 -24.38 -5.60 -28.76
CA VAL A 803 -25.72 -5.63 -29.34
C VAL A 803 -26.32 -7.04 -29.25
N GLN A 804 -25.50 -8.07 -29.51
CA GLN A 804 -25.95 -9.47 -29.55
C GLN A 804 -26.22 -10.07 -28.18
N ASN A 805 -25.65 -9.50 -27.11
CA ASN A 805 -25.73 -10.04 -25.75
C ASN A 805 -26.31 -8.99 -24.80
N PRO A 806 -26.91 -9.41 -23.66
CA PRO A 806 -27.45 -8.48 -22.68
C PRO A 806 -26.39 -7.49 -22.22
N THR A 807 -26.62 -6.21 -22.49
CA THR A 807 -25.67 -5.14 -22.15
C THR A 807 -26.42 -3.98 -21.52
N LEU A 808 -25.93 -3.50 -20.37
CA LEU A 808 -26.38 -2.27 -19.75
C LEU A 808 -25.26 -1.23 -19.75
N ALA A 809 -25.50 -0.06 -20.33
CA ALA A 809 -24.67 1.12 -20.18
C ALA A 809 -25.37 2.18 -19.33
N VAL A 810 -24.71 2.69 -18.30
CA VAL A 810 -25.24 3.76 -17.44
C VAL A 810 -24.27 4.93 -17.47
N PHE A 811 -24.76 6.13 -17.79
CA PHE A 811 -23.96 7.35 -17.89
C PHE A 811 -24.74 8.58 -17.46
N GLY A 812 -24.04 9.64 -17.10
CA GLY A 812 -24.63 10.90 -16.70
C GLY A 812 -24.57 11.96 -17.79
N ASP A 813 -25.51 12.90 -17.77
CA ASP A 813 -25.52 14.06 -18.68
C ASP A 813 -24.53 15.16 -18.27
N GLY A 814 -24.11 15.18 -17.00
CA GLY A 814 -23.10 16.05 -16.42
C GLY A 814 -21.67 15.50 -16.46
N ASP A 815 -21.42 14.42 -17.21
CA ASP A 815 -20.07 13.83 -17.34
C ASP A 815 -19.10 14.80 -18.04
N ILE A 816 -18.10 15.27 -17.27
CA ILE A 816 -17.09 16.23 -17.75
C ILE A 816 -16.00 15.61 -18.65
N PHE A 817 -15.85 14.27 -18.63
CA PHE A 817 -14.80 13.57 -19.38
C PHE A 817 -15.28 13.11 -20.76
N VAL A 818 -16.58 12.82 -20.89
CA VAL A 818 -17.17 12.37 -22.16
C VAL A 818 -18.36 13.26 -22.50
N PRO A 819 -18.31 14.03 -23.61
CA PRO A 819 -19.44 14.83 -24.03
C PRO A 819 -20.69 13.96 -24.22
N VAL A 820 -21.76 14.24 -23.48
CA VAL A 820 -23.02 13.46 -23.51
C VAL A 820 -23.56 13.27 -24.92
N GLY A 821 -23.39 14.25 -25.82
CA GLY A 821 -23.79 14.12 -27.22
C GLY A 821 -23.14 12.95 -27.97
N LYS A 822 -21.88 12.62 -27.64
CA LYS A 822 -21.18 11.44 -28.21
C LYS A 822 -21.75 10.14 -27.65
N LEU A 823 -22.05 10.10 -26.36
CA LEU A 823 -22.69 8.94 -25.72
C LEU A 823 -24.08 8.70 -26.29
N ARG A 824 -24.92 9.74 -26.42
CA ARG A 824 -26.25 9.65 -27.05
C ARG A 824 -26.16 9.14 -28.49
N THR A 825 -25.18 9.60 -29.26
CA THR A 825 -24.96 9.13 -30.65
C THR A 825 -24.54 7.66 -30.69
N TRP A 826 -23.61 7.26 -29.81
CA TRP A 826 -23.13 5.89 -29.70
C TRP A 826 -24.25 4.93 -29.26
N VAL A 827 -25.01 5.29 -28.23
CA VAL A 827 -26.19 4.58 -27.75
C VAL A 827 -27.24 4.46 -28.85
N GLY A 828 -27.59 5.57 -29.50
CA GLY A 828 -28.58 5.58 -30.57
C GLY A 828 -28.25 4.58 -31.67
N ARG A 829 -26.97 4.49 -32.06
CA ARG A 829 -26.49 3.55 -33.08
C ARG A 829 -26.55 2.07 -32.64
N LEU A 830 -26.28 1.76 -31.38
CA LEU A 830 -26.30 0.37 -30.89
C LEU A 830 -27.72 -0.11 -30.54
N SER A 831 -28.55 0.76 -29.96
CA SER A 831 -29.93 0.45 -29.64
C SER A 831 -30.83 0.37 -30.88
N SER A 832 -30.50 1.06 -31.97
CA SER A 832 -31.30 1.01 -33.21
C SER A 832 -31.09 -0.26 -34.06
N GLN A 833 -30.16 -1.14 -33.69
CA GLN A 833 -29.92 -2.38 -34.44
C GLN A 833 -31.07 -3.39 -34.23
N PRO A 834 -31.47 -4.15 -35.26
CA PRO A 834 -32.54 -5.13 -35.14
C PRO A 834 -32.16 -6.22 -34.12
N ALA A 835 -33.09 -6.56 -33.23
CA ALA A 835 -32.89 -7.52 -32.13
C ALA A 835 -31.74 -7.16 -31.15
N SER A 836 -31.42 -5.87 -31.00
CA SER A 836 -30.44 -5.39 -30.04
C SER A 836 -30.86 -5.69 -28.60
N GLN A 837 -29.96 -6.33 -27.85
CA GLN A 837 -30.06 -6.54 -26.40
C GLN A 837 -29.33 -5.45 -25.60
N PHE A 838 -28.84 -4.40 -26.28
CA PHE A 838 -28.14 -3.27 -25.69
C PHE A 838 -29.13 -2.23 -25.13
N GLN A 839 -29.06 -2.01 -23.83
CA GLN A 839 -29.83 -1.00 -23.11
C GLN A 839 -28.88 0.06 -22.56
N ALA A 840 -29.27 1.32 -22.64
CA ALA A 840 -28.53 2.39 -22.01
C ALA A 840 -29.45 3.36 -21.29
N HIS A 841 -29.00 3.84 -20.13
CA HIS A 841 -29.75 4.76 -19.28
C HIS A 841 -28.89 5.97 -18.98
N GLU A 842 -29.42 7.13 -19.34
CA GLU A 842 -28.88 8.43 -18.99
C GLU A 842 -29.51 8.89 -17.67
N ILE A 843 -28.70 9.29 -16.70
CA ILE A 843 -29.16 9.83 -15.42
C ILE A 843 -28.91 11.33 -15.40
N GLU A 844 -29.98 12.10 -15.27
CA GLU A 844 -29.92 13.57 -15.17
C GLU A 844 -29.10 14.01 -13.96
N SER A 845 -28.32 15.08 -14.12
CA SER A 845 -27.39 15.66 -13.15
C SER A 845 -26.23 14.76 -12.70
N ALA A 846 -26.12 13.52 -13.21
CA ALA A 846 -25.03 12.63 -12.82
C ALA A 846 -23.71 13.06 -13.48
N GLY A 847 -22.67 13.19 -12.67
CA GLY A 847 -21.30 13.38 -13.10
C GLY A 847 -20.55 12.05 -13.25
N HIS A 848 -19.30 12.12 -13.72
CA HIS A 848 -18.47 10.94 -13.98
C HIS A 848 -18.21 10.07 -12.74
N PHE A 849 -18.16 10.70 -11.56
CA PHE A 849 -17.87 10.06 -10.27
C PHE A 849 -19.13 9.69 -9.47
N TRP A 850 -20.33 9.94 -10.02
CA TRP A 850 -21.60 9.60 -9.37
C TRP A 850 -21.74 10.15 -7.94
N ALA A 851 -21.23 11.37 -7.72
CA ALA A 851 -21.14 11.99 -6.39
C ALA A 851 -22.33 12.88 -6.05
N GLU A 852 -23.18 13.18 -7.04
CA GLU A 852 -24.34 14.05 -6.90
C GLU A 852 -25.44 13.39 -6.04
N GLU A 853 -26.32 14.21 -5.47
CA GLU A 853 -27.34 13.71 -4.54
C GLU A 853 -28.36 12.84 -5.30
N GLY A 854 -28.61 11.62 -4.82
CA GLY A 854 -29.59 10.70 -5.39
C GLY A 854 -29.11 9.87 -6.59
N VAL A 855 -28.14 10.35 -7.37
CA VAL A 855 -27.75 9.68 -8.64
C VAL A 855 -27.14 8.30 -8.46
N LEU A 856 -26.38 8.09 -7.37
CA LEU A 856 -25.80 6.78 -7.02
C LEU A 856 -26.88 5.73 -6.76
N HIS A 857 -27.98 6.11 -6.08
CA HIS A 857 -29.08 5.18 -5.81
C HIS A 857 -29.79 4.80 -7.12
N SER A 858 -30.09 5.79 -7.96
CA SER A 858 -30.68 5.55 -9.28
C SER A 858 -29.83 4.65 -10.16
N MET A 859 -28.50 4.84 -10.16
CA MET A 859 -27.58 3.95 -10.89
C MET A 859 -27.62 2.52 -10.32
N LEU A 860 -27.59 2.37 -8.99
CA LEU A 860 -27.61 1.05 -8.35
C LEU A 860 -28.91 0.30 -8.59
N ASP A 861 -30.05 0.99 -8.58
CA ASP A 861 -31.36 0.38 -8.87
C ASP A 861 -31.38 -0.21 -10.28
N LEU A 862 -30.90 0.54 -11.29
CA LEU A 862 -30.78 0.04 -12.67
C LEU A 862 -29.86 -1.18 -12.77
N ILE A 863 -28.71 -1.15 -12.09
CA ILE A 863 -27.75 -2.25 -12.11
C ILE A 863 -28.34 -3.49 -11.39
N CYS A 864 -29.01 -3.29 -10.25
CA CYS A 864 -29.68 -4.36 -9.50
C CYS A 864 -30.84 -4.98 -10.28
N ASP A 865 -31.61 -4.17 -11.00
CA ASP A 865 -32.70 -4.64 -11.86
C ASP A 865 -32.16 -5.43 -13.06
N PHE A 866 -31.10 -4.94 -13.69
CA PHE A 866 -30.46 -5.64 -14.80
C PHE A 866 -29.82 -6.97 -14.36
N ALA A 867 -29.03 -6.94 -13.28
CA ALA A 867 -28.44 -8.14 -12.70
C ALA A 867 -29.50 -9.12 -12.20
N GLY A 868 -30.60 -8.62 -11.61
CA GLY A 868 -31.73 -9.43 -11.16
C GLY A 868 -32.44 -10.13 -12.32
N LYS A 869 -32.81 -9.38 -13.36
CA LYS A 869 -33.40 -9.95 -14.59
C LYS A 869 -32.52 -11.04 -15.16
N LEU A 870 -31.21 -10.81 -15.26
CA LEU A 870 -30.27 -11.80 -15.75
C LEU A 870 -30.18 -13.04 -14.85
N TYR A 871 -30.12 -12.84 -13.54
CA TYR A 871 -30.04 -13.94 -12.57
C TYR A 871 -31.29 -14.84 -12.58
N ASP A 872 -32.46 -14.26 -12.85
CA ASP A 872 -33.75 -14.94 -12.83
C ASP A 872 -34.19 -15.47 -14.21
N SER A 873 -33.65 -14.95 -15.31
CA SER A 873 -34.02 -15.34 -16.69
C SER A 873 -33.49 -16.72 -17.13
N ASN A 874 -32.66 -17.38 -16.32
CA ASN A 874 -32.12 -18.73 -16.56
C ASN A 874 -32.42 -19.72 -15.43
#